data_AF-A0A925F187-F1
#
_entry.id   AF-A0A925F187-F1
#
_cell.length_a   1.000
_cell.length_b   1.000
_cell.length_c   1.000
_cell.angle_alpha   90.00
_cell.angle_beta   90.00
_cell.angle_gamma   90.00
#
_symmetry.space_group_name_H-M   'P 1'
#
loop_
_entity.id
_entity.type
_entity.pdbx_description
1 polymer ?
#
loop_
_entity_poly.entity_id
_entity_poly.type
_entity_poly.pdbx_seq_one_letter_code
_entity_poly.pdbx_strand_id
1 'polypeptide(L)'
;MQVFKSWILLFFVTCLSAHSYAQRVKYNFNSDWKVFTGDAKGAEANAFNDASWKPVTLPYAWNEDDAFKKDIRDLSTGIAWYRKHFKLPPTAKGQKVFLEFEGIRQAGDFYLNGTHIGMHENGVNGFGFDVTGLVKFGEENIVAARIDNDWDYREKATNQKYQWEDKNFNANYGGINKNVFLHVAGKVYQTLPLFTHLGTTGVYVFADNFNIKAKTATIHAESEVKNESGRDQQVQYEVVITDLYNKPVKTFLGNITTIAAGETKTVKAASVINGINFWSWGYGYLYNVQTILTINGKRVDVVNTKTGFRKTAFKDGMIYLNDRVILVHGYAQRTSNEWPAVGLSVPAWLSDYSNKLMVESNGNLVRWMHIAPWKQDIESCDRVGLMQAMPAGDAEADVSGTRWNQRKTVMRDAIIYGRNNPSIMMYECGNENISEAHMQEMKAIRDQYDPQGGRAIGAREMLDSKVAEYGGEMLYTNKSADIPVWATEYSRDEGLRKYWDDFTPPYHKDGEGPLHNGQNASSYNRNMESHAVENVKRWFEFWNERPGTGKRVSAGGVNIIFSETNTHHRGSENYRRSGEVDALRIIKENYYAHKVMWDGWVNPERPGIHIVGHWNYDPSVKKNIYVISSADKVELKVNGRSLGFGEKSNGFLYTFKRVTWIPGTISAIGYDSKGKQICTTQKITVGPPVALRLKNIKSPKGFIADGHDLALVEVEVIDAKGNRCPTALNMVNFTLDGPAVWRGGMAQGPDNYILTKTYPVEGGVNRALIRSTLQTGTVIIKASSEGLSDATLSLVTKPFAVENGLTVVLTSDGLPSNLERGPTPLTPSYEVIRKALTIVKATASANTDSAWKSFDDNERTDWYNDGKLSTAWIEYELDQPSTINEVTLKLNNFRSRTYPLRIAVDGKEVFADTTQRSLGYYTIVCKPSKGKKIRIELADLSKQGGGNTMVEVSGKKLDDGVARDDVNANGRLSIIEAEIYERIK
;
A
#
# COMPACT_ATOMS: atom_id res chain seq x y z
N MET A 1 59.12 -45.12 -69.05
CA MET A 1 58.19 -46.26 -69.17
C MET A 1 57.10 -46.05 -68.12
N GLN A 2 55.84 -45.82 -68.54
CA GLN A 2 54.54 -46.14 -67.89
C GLN A 2 54.30 -45.79 -66.40
N VAL A 3 53.14 -45.42 -65.85
CA VAL A 3 51.74 -45.09 -66.25
C VAL A 3 50.98 -44.88 -64.91
N PHE A 4 50.12 -43.85 -64.80
CA PHE A 4 48.93 -43.68 -63.90
C PHE A 4 49.08 -43.77 -62.35
N LYS A 5 48.33 -43.04 -61.49
CA LYS A 5 46.86 -42.87 -61.39
C LYS A 5 46.52 -41.74 -60.39
N SER A 6 45.49 -40.96 -60.70
CA SER A 6 44.87 -39.89 -59.88
C SER A 6 44.22 -40.39 -58.60
N TRP A 7 44.25 -39.60 -57.52
CA TRP A 7 43.13 -39.43 -56.57
C TRP A 7 43.09 -37.98 -56.07
N ILE A 8 41.97 -37.31 -56.33
CA ILE A 8 41.61 -35.96 -55.91
C ILE A 8 41.17 -36.03 -54.44
N LEU A 9 41.81 -35.24 -53.56
CA LEU A 9 41.37 -35.04 -52.18
C LEU A 9 40.36 -33.87 -52.15
N LEU A 10 39.06 -34.19 -52.06
CA LEU A 10 38.01 -33.20 -51.79
C LEU A 10 38.04 -32.84 -50.30
N PHE A 11 38.61 -31.69 -49.95
CA PHE A 11 38.44 -31.10 -48.62
C PHE A 11 37.04 -30.47 -48.56
N PHE A 12 36.08 -31.18 -47.97
CA PHE A 12 34.83 -30.58 -47.52
C PHE A 12 35.14 -29.72 -46.28
N VAL A 13 35.41 -28.44 -46.49
CA VAL A 13 35.32 -27.44 -45.42
C VAL A 13 33.83 -27.24 -45.14
N THR A 14 33.28 -28.05 -44.25
CA THR A 14 32.02 -27.72 -43.59
C THR A 14 32.28 -26.49 -42.72
N CYS A 15 32.01 -25.30 -43.26
CA CYS A 15 31.76 -24.11 -42.47
C CYS A 15 30.57 -24.40 -41.56
N LEU A 16 30.85 -24.91 -40.35
CA LEU A 16 29.95 -24.83 -39.22
C LEU A 16 29.82 -23.34 -38.89
N SER A 17 28.90 -22.66 -39.58
CA SER A 17 28.41 -21.36 -39.17
C SER A 17 27.83 -21.56 -37.77
N ALA A 18 28.59 -21.15 -36.76
CA ALA A 18 28.14 -21.03 -35.40
C ALA A 18 27.02 -19.98 -35.41
N HIS A 19 25.79 -20.43 -35.65
CA HIS A 19 24.62 -19.60 -35.45
C HIS A 19 24.62 -19.24 -33.96
N SER A 20 24.97 -17.99 -33.65
CA SER A 20 24.75 -17.39 -32.35
C SER A 20 23.25 -17.13 -32.26
N TYR A 21 22.57 -17.78 -31.32
CA TYR A 21 21.17 -17.44 -31.05
C TYR A 21 21.11 -16.03 -30.49
N ALA A 22 20.23 -15.21 -31.05
CA ALA A 22 20.03 -13.87 -30.56
C ALA A 22 19.47 -13.91 -29.13
N GLN A 23 20.11 -13.19 -28.21
CA GLN A 23 19.66 -13.08 -26.83
C GLN A 23 18.52 -12.08 -26.72
N ARG A 24 17.62 -12.31 -25.75
CA ARG A 24 16.56 -11.36 -25.44
C ARG A 24 17.11 -10.00 -25.05
N VAL A 25 16.44 -8.95 -25.50
CA VAL A 25 16.67 -7.58 -25.06
C VAL A 25 15.34 -6.97 -24.65
N LYS A 26 15.28 -6.40 -23.43
CA LYS A 26 14.18 -5.58 -22.94
C LYS A 26 14.62 -4.12 -23.01
N TYR A 27 13.94 -3.33 -23.83
CA TYR A 27 14.15 -1.90 -23.93
C TYR A 27 13.12 -1.17 -23.07
N ASN A 28 13.59 -0.21 -22.29
CA ASN A 28 12.74 0.87 -21.79
C ASN A 28 12.29 1.70 -23.00
N PHE A 29 10.98 1.81 -23.16
CA PHE A 29 10.36 2.43 -24.33
C PHE A 29 9.72 3.78 -23.99
N ASN A 30 10.10 4.40 -22.88
CA ASN A 30 9.49 5.62 -22.35
C ASN A 30 9.96 6.92 -23.01
N SER A 31 11.20 7.00 -23.50
CA SER A 31 11.75 8.23 -24.08
C SER A 31 11.16 8.54 -25.46
N ASP A 32 11.27 9.79 -25.91
CA ASP A 32 10.96 10.23 -27.28
C ASP A 32 9.52 9.95 -27.76
N TRP A 33 8.54 10.13 -26.88
CA TRP A 33 7.13 10.18 -27.28
C TRP A 33 6.71 11.61 -27.61
N LYS A 34 5.62 11.72 -28.36
CA LYS A 34 4.90 12.98 -28.58
C LYS A 34 3.44 12.81 -28.21
N VAL A 35 2.83 13.87 -27.69
CA VAL A 35 1.43 13.89 -27.30
C VAL A 35 0.67 15.05 -27.93
N PHE A 36 -0.58 14.79 -28.32
CA PHE A 36 -1.57 15.77 -28.73
C PHE A 36 -2.88 15.53 -27.98
N THR A 37 -3.40 16.57 -27.32
CA THR A 37 -4.71 16.52 -26.64
C THR A 37 -5.81 16.90 -27.64
N GLY A 38 -6.76 15.99 -27.85
CA GLY A 38 -7.79 16.05 -28.88
C GLY A 38 -7.77 14.80 -29.76
N ASP A 39 -8.84 14.58 -30.53
CA ASP A 39 -8.95 13.41 -31.41
C ASP A 39 -8.53 13.75 -32.85
N ALA A 40 -7.23 13.69 -33.12
CA ALA A 40 -6.67 14.03 -34.42
C ALA A 40 -7.01 12.96 -35.47
N LYS A 41 -7.76 13.35 -36.51
CA LYS A 41 -8.11 12.46 -37.62
C LYS A 41 -6.88 12.03 -38.41
N GLY A 42 -6.71 10.72 -38.64
CA GLY A 42 -5.61 10.16 -39.42
C GLY A 42 -4.29 10.07 -38.65
N ALA A 43 -4.30 10.33 -37.33
CA ALA A 43 -3.11 10.30 -36.49
C ALA A 43 -2.51 8.90 -36.30
N GLU A 44 -3.20 7.84 -36.74
CA GLU A 44 -2.66 6.49 -36.86
C GLU A 44 -1.67 6.35 -38.04
N ALA A 45 -1.81 7.17 -39.09
CA ALA A 45 -1.09 6.99 -40.34
C ALA A 45 0.41 7.32 -40.24
N ASN A 46 1.22 6.62 -41.04
CA ASN A 46 2.68 6.84 -41.09
C ASN A 46 3.05 8.25 -41.55
N ALA A 47 2.33 8.76 -42.56
CA ALA A 47 2.58 10.06 -43.15
C ALA A 47 2.00 11.23 -42.33
N PHE A 48 1.35 10.97 -41.19
CA PHE A 48 0.83 12.02 -40.34
C PHE A 48 1.97 12.86 -39.77
N ASN A 49 1.86 14.19 -39.90
CA ASN A 49 2.88 15.12 -39.41
C ASN A 49 2.63 15.46 -37.93
N ASP A 50 3.43 14.88 -37.04
CA ASP A 50 3.39 15.14 -35.59
C ASP A 50 4.51 16.09 -35.13
N ALA A 51 5.14 16.85 -36.04
CA ALA A 51 6.22 17.77 -35.68
C ALA A 51 5.81 18.85 -34.68
N SER A 52 4.53 19.25 -34.67
CA SER A 52 3.98 20.24 -33.74
C SER A 52 3.51 19.66 -32.41
N TRP A 53 3.54 18.34 -32.23
CA TRP A 53 3.07 17.70 -31.01
C TRP A 53 4.08 17.89 -29.87
N LYS A 54 3.58 17.89 -28.63
CA LYS A 54 4.40 18.13 -27.44
C LYS A 54 5.32 16.92 -27.19
N PRO A 55 6.65 17.08 -27.13
CA PRO A 55 7.54 15.99 -26.76
C PRO A 55 7.39 15.65 -25.27
N VAL A 56 7.36 14.37 -24.95
CA VAL A 56 7.21 13.84 -23.59
C VAL A 56 8.04 12.57 -23.40
N THR A 57 8.45 12.33 -22.16
CA THR A 57 8.96 11.04 -21.70
C THR A 57 7.88 10.40 -20.83
N LEU A 58 7.57 9.14 -21.09
CA LEU A 58 6.61 8.37 -20.29
C LEU A 58 7.23 7.95 -18.94
N PRO A 59 6.41 7.57 -17.95
CA PRO A 59 4.96 7.78 -17.85
C PRO A 59 4.55 9.25 -17.97
N TYR A 60 3.46 9.50 -18.70
CA TYR A 60 2.96 10.86 -18.92
C TYR A 60 1.45 10.88 -19.01
N ALA A 61 0.79 11.43 -17.99
CA ALA A 61 -0.62 11.79 -18.07
C ALA A 61 -0.77 13.19 -18.71
N TRP A 62 -1.64 13.32 -19.73
CA TRP A 62 -1.80 14.57 -20.47
C TRP A 62 -2.41 15.70 -19.62
N ASN A 63 -3.16 15.33 -18.58
CA ASN A 63 -3.81 16.22 -17.62
C ASN A 63 -3.09 16.27 -16.25
N GLU A 64 -1.80 15.91 -16.16
CA GLU A 64 -1.05 15.92 -14.90
C GLU A 64 -1.03 17.29 -14.18
N ASP A 65 -1.16 18.39 -14.94
CA ASP A 65 -1.26 19.76 -14.41
C ASP A 65 -2.50 19.99 -13.53
N ASP A 66 -3.53 19.14 -13.65
CA ASP A 66 -4.73 19.19 -12.81
C ASP A 66 -4.52 18.57 -11.43
N ALA A 67 -3.44 17.78 -11.23
CA ALA A 67 -3.20 17.03 -10.00
C ALA A 67 -3.10 17.95 -8.78
N PHE A 68 -4.05 17.79 -7.85
CA PHE A 68 -4.30 18.64 -6.67
C PHE A 68 -4.69 20.08 -7.00
N LYS A 69 -4.73 20.50 -8.26
CA LYS A 69 -5.26 21.80 -8.65
C LYS A 69 -6.79 21.77 -8.67
N LYS A 70 -7.36 20.66 -9.16
CA LYS A 70 -8.80 20.45 -9.29
C LYS A 70 -9.28 19.33 -8.38
N ASP A 71 -10.56 19.38 -8.02
CA ASP A 71 -11.23 18.24 -7.40
C ASP A 71 -11.25 17.04 -8.37
N ILE A 72 -11.32 15.82 -7.84
CA ILE A 72 -11.40 14.59 -8.65
C ILE A 72 -12.52 14.64 -9.70
N ARG A 73 -13.65 15.28 -9.37
CA ARG A 73 -14.82 15.38 -10.26
C ARG A 73 -14.59 16.32 -11.44
N ASP A 74 -13.65 17.25 -11.29
CA ASP A 74 -13.33 18.32 -12.23
C ASP A 74 -12.03 18.06 -13.01
N LEU A 75 -11.36 16.93 -12.78
CA LEU A 75 -10.21 16.50 -13.57
C LEU A 75 -10.57 16.45 -15.05
N SER A 76 -9.73 17.04 -15.90
CA SER A 76 -9.98 17.10 -17.34
C SER A 76 -10.02 15.69 -17.93
N THR A 77 -11.01 15.43 -18.78
CA THR A 77 -11.17 14.16 -19.49
C THR A 77 -11.29 14.38 -20.98
N GLY A 78 -11.01 13.35 -21.77
CA GLY A 78 -11.14 13.36 -23.21
C GLY A 78 -10.14 12.44 -23.88
N ILE A 79 -9.85 12.75 -25.14
CA ILE A 79 -8.98 11.94 -25.99
C ILE A 79 -7.61 12.60 -26.10
N ALA A 80 -6.55 11.79 -26.03
CA ALA A 80 -5.20 12.20 -26.36
C ALA A 80 -4.54 11.15 -27.25
N TRP A 81 -3.79 11.62 -28.25
CA TRP A 81 -2.96 10.77 -29.09
C TRP A 81 -1.51 10.83 -28.66
N TYR A 82 -0.87 9.66 -28.63
CA TYR A 82 0.55 9.48 -28.37
C TYR A 82 1.20 8.86 -29.60
N ARG A 83 2.35 9.39 -30.02
CA ARG A 83 3.13 8.87 -31.14
C ARG A 83 4.59 8.71 -30.77
N LYS A 84 5.20 7.61 -31.21
CA LYS A 84 6.62 7.32 -31.00
C LYS A 84 7.27 6.77 -32.24
N HIS A 85 8.38 7.40 -32.61
CA HIS A 85 9.29 6.95 -33.64
C HIS A 85 10.39 6.12 -32.99
N PHE A 86 10.73 4.99 -33.61
CA PHE A 86 11.83 4.14 -33.15
C PHE A 86 12.40 3.33 -34.31
N LYS A 87 13.65 2.89 -34.15
CA LYS A 87 14.30 2.01 -35.12
C LYS A 87 14.97 0.86 -34.39
N LEU A 88 14.61 -0.36 -34.78
CA LEU A 88 15.25 -1.57 -34.29
C LEU A 88 16.54 -1.84 -35.06
N PRO A 89 17.58 -2.36 -34.39
CA PRO A 89 18.83 -2.69 -35.07
C PRO A 89 18.58 -3.79 -36.12
N PRO A 90 19.31 -3.80 -37.25
CA PRO A 90 19.17 -4.86 -38.25
C PRO A 90 19.37 -6.28 -37.71
N THR A 91 20.11 -6.42 -36.61
CA THR A 91 20.33 -7.68 -35.87
C THR A 91 19.06 -8.24 -35.24
N ALA A 92 18.01 -7.42 -35.05
CA ALA A 92 16.70 -7.86 -34.60
C ALA A 92 15.90 -8.62 -35.69
N LYS A 93 16.33 -8.56 -36.96
CA LYS A 93 15.60 -9.19 -38.07
C LYS A 93 15.45 -10.70 -37.84
N GLY A 94 14.23 -11.19 -37.99
CA GLY A 94 13.87 -12.60 -37.80
C GLY A 94 13.64 -13.00 -36.34
N GLN A 95 13.73 -12.06 -35.40
CA GLN A 95 13.37 -12.24 -34.00
C GLN A 95 11.90 -11.82 -33.75
N LYS A 96 11.38 -12.21 -32.60
CA LYS A 96 10.07 -11.76 -32.08
C LYS A 96 10.19 -10.37 -31.50
N VAL A 97 9.15 -9.56 -31.70
CA VAL A 97 9.05 -8.20 -31.13
C VAL A 97 7.71 -8.06 -30.44
N PHE A 98 7.75 -7.70 -29.16
CA PHE A 98 6.56 -7.45 -28.35
C PHE A 98 6.56 -6.04 -27.76
N LEU A 99 5.39 -5.43 -27.68
CA LEU A 99 5.14 -4.23 -26.89
C LEU A 99 4.48 -4.63 -25.58
N GLU A 100 4.93 -4.06 -24.47
CA GLU A 100 4.33 -4.20 -23.13
C GLU A 100 3.96 -2.80 -22.64
N PHE A 101 2.70 -2.61 -22.27
CA PHE A 101 2.22 -1.43 -21.57
C PHE A 101 1.90 -1.85 -20.14
N GLU A 102 2.53 -1.23 -19.14
CA GLU A 102 2.20 -1.51 -17.73
C GLU A 102 0.82 -0.95 -17.34
N GLY A 103 0.28 -0.04 -18.16
CA GLY A 103 -1.11 0.40 -18.13
C GLY A 103 -1.29 1.77 -18.77
N ILE A 104 -2.56 2.13 -18.93
CA ILE A 104 -3.05 3.41 -19.47
C ILE A 104 -4.23 3.86 -18.61
N ARG A 105 -4.70 5.10 -18.80
CA ARG A 105 -6.00 5.54 -18.26
C ARG A 105 -6.81 6.28 -19.32
N GLN A 106 -8.03 5.86 -19.67
CA GLN A 106 -8.68 4.59 -19.31
C GLN A 106 -8.53 3.56 -20.45
N ALA A 107 -8.99 3.91 -21.64
CA ALA A 107 -9.09 3.01 -22.78
C ALA A 107 -8.24 3.48 -23.95
N GLY A 108 -7.74 2.56 -24.77
CA GLY A 108 -6.78 2.85 -25.83
C GLY A 108 -6.97 2.00 -27.08
N ASP A 109 -6.82 2.64 -28.25
CA ASP A 109 -6.66 1.97 -29.55
C ASP A 109 -5.20 2.14 -30.02
N PHE A 110 -4.57 1.05 -30.44
CA PHE A 110 -3.13 1.01 -30.71
C PHE A 110 -2.84 0.66 -32.17
N TYR A 111 -1.80 1.30 -32.70
CA TYR A 111 -1.38 1.14 -34.09
C TYR A 111 0.14 1.03 -34.18
N LEU A 112 0.61 0.23 -35.12
CA LEU A 112 2.00 0.20 -35.56
C LEU A 112 2.04 0.36 -37.06
N ASN A 113 2.83 1.33 -37.52
CA ASN A 113 3.05 1.60 -38.93
C ASN A 113 1.73 1.82 -39.72
N GLY A 114 0.73 2.47 -39.10
CA GLY A 114 -0.61 2.70 -39.68
C GLY A 114 -1.56 1.51 -39.58
N THR A 115 -1.11 0.36 -39.08
CA THR A 115 -1.95 -0.84 -38.91
C THR A 115 -2.43 -0.93 -37.47
N HIS A 116 -3.74 -1.14 -37.27
CA HIS A 116 -4.30 -1.37 -35.95
C HIS A 116 -3.81 -2.70 -35.36
N ILE A 117 -3.23 -2.66 -34.16
CA ILE A 117 -2.65 -3.83 -33.47
C ILE A 117 -3.50 -4.34 -32.31
N GLY A 118 -4.45 -3.53 -31.82
CA GLY A 118 -5.41 -3.95 -30.78
C GLY A 118 -5.91 -2.80 -29.92
N MET A 119 -6.79 -3.13 -28.97
CA MET A 119 -7.42 -2.17 -28.06
C MET A 119 -7.36 -2.68 -26.61
N HIS A 120 -7.23 -1.78 -25.64
CA HIS A 120 -7.27 -2.12 -24.22
C HIS A 120 -8.16 -1.11 -23.48
N GLU A 121 -9.12 -1.58 -22.68
CA GLU A 121 -10.22 -0.73 -22.22
C GLU A 121 -10.38 -0.67 -20.68
N ASN A 122 -9.74 -1.57 -19.94
CA ASN A 122 -9.99 -1.73 -18.50
C ASN A 122 -9.22 -0.75 -17.61
N GLY A 123 -8.14 -0.14 -18.13
CA GLY A 123 -7.40 0.96 -17.50
C GLY A 123 -6.66 0.61 -16.19
N VAL A 124 -6.61 -0.66 -15.79
CA VAL A 124 -6.02 -1.07 -14.50
C VAL A 124 -4.78 -1.95 -14.66
N ASN A 125 -4.78 -2.86 -15.64
CA ASN A 125 -3.76 -3.89 -15.76
C ASN A 125 -2.80 -3.70 -16.94
N GLY A 126 -1.65 -4.37 -16.86
CA GLY A 126 -0.71 -4.46 -17.97
C GLY A 126 -1.22 -5.35 -19.11
N PHE A 127 -0.80 -5.03 -20.33
CA PHE A 127 -1.15 -5.76 -21.55
C PHE A 127 -0.01 -5.68 -22.57
N GLY A 128 -0.04 -6.50 -23.62
CA GLY A 128 1.00 -6.44 -24.65
C GLY A 128 0.60 -6.97 -26.00
N PHE A 129 1.36 -6.62 -27.04
CA PHE A 129 1.07 -7.00 -28.42
C PHE A 129 2.27 -7.70 -29.05
N ASP A 130 2.02 -8.77 -29.80
CA ASP A 130 3.01 -9.34 -30.72
C ASP A 130 2.97 -8.55 -32.02
N VAL A 131 4.00 -7.73 -32.24
CA VAL A 131 4.08 -6.83 -33.40
C VAL A 131 5.09 -7.32 -34.44
N THR A 132 5.59 -8.54 -34.28
CA THR A 132 6.68 -9.11 -35.10
C THR A 132 6.41 -8.98 -36.61
N GLY A 133 5.17 -9.22 -37.03
CA GLY A 133 4.78 -9.21 -38.45
C GLY A 133 4.68 -7.82 -39.09
N LEU A 134 4.72 -6.75 -38.30
CA LEU A 134 4.48 -5.37 -38.75
C LEU A 134 5.70 -4.46 -38.62
N VAL A 135 6.70 -4.87 -37.83
CA VAL A 135 7.94 -4.14 -37.62
C VAL A 135 8.82 -4.16 -38.88
N LYS A 136 9.39 -3.00 -39.21
CA LYS A 136 10.38 -2.81 -40.27
C LYS A 136 11.78 -2.72 -39.66
N PHE A 137 12.63 -3.71 -39.93
CA PHE A 137 13.97 -3.80 -39.33
C PHE A 137 14.97 -2.92 -40.07
N GLY A 138 15.78 -2.15 -39.33
CA GLY A 138 16.73 -1.21 -39.95
C GLY A 138 16.09 0.04 -40.56
N GLU A 139 14.78 0.20 -40.41
CA GLU A 139 13.97 1.33 -40.86
C GLU A 139 13.24 1.97 -39.68
N GLU A 140 12.65 3.14 -39.92
CA GLU A 140 11.79 3.80 -38.95
C GLU A 140 10.46 3.05 -38.79
N ASN A 141 10.02 2.95 -37.54
CA ASN A 141 8.70 2.44 -37.15
C ASN A 141 7.99 3.49 -36.31
N ILE A 142 6.67 3.51 -36.42
CA ILE A 142 5.82 4.47 -35.71
C ILE A 142 4.75 3.73 -34.92
N VAL A 143 4.79 3.84 -33.60
CA VAL A 143 3.66 3.46 -32.74
C VAL A 143 2.75 4.69 -32.58
N ALA A 144 1.45 4.50 -32.73
CA ALA A 144 0.44 5.48 -32.37
C ALA A 144 -0.56 4.87 -31.38
N ALA A 145 -0.97 5.63 -30.39
CA ALA A 145 -1.96 5.22 -29.40
C ALA A 145 -2.97 6.35 -29.18
N ARG A 146 -4.26 6.04 -29.37
CA ARG A 146 -5.38 6.94 -29.09
C ARG A 146 -5.97 6.55 -27.75
N ILE A 147 -5.81 7.39 -26.73
CA ILE A 147 -6.26 7.10 -25.37
C ILE A 147 -7.45 7.98 -25.01
N ASP A 148 -8.48 7.39 -24.41
CA ASP A 148 -9.71 8.02 -23.95
C ASP A 148 -9.85 7.81 -22.43
N ASN A 149 -10.02 8.88 -21.68
CA ASN A 149 -10.23 8.84 -20.23
C ASN A 149 -11.56 9.46 -19.80
N ASP A 150 -12.56 9.51 -20.69
CA ASP A 150 -13.90 9.94 -20.33
C ASP A 150 -14.48 9.10 -19.18
N TRP A 151 -14.97 9.76 -18.13
CA TRP A 151 -15.66 9.11 -17.00
C TRP A 151 -16.90 8.30 -17.40
N ASP A 152 -17.45 8.59 -18.57
CA ASP A 152 -18.59 7.91 -19.14
C ASP A 152 -18.21 6.84 -20.18
N TYR A 153 -16.92 6.48 -20.29
CA TYR A 153 -16.44 5.43 -21.17
C TYR A 153 -17.19 4.11 -20.96
N ARG A 154 -17.44 3.41 -22.06
CA ARG A 154 -18.11 2.11 -22.10
C ARG A 154 -17.31 1.18 -22.98
N GLU A 155 -17.08 -0.03 -22.46
CA GLU A 155 -16.45 -1.12 -23.20
C GLU A 155 -17.17 -1.32 -24.54
N LYS A 156 -16.44 -1.22 -25.66
CA LYS A 156 -17.00 -1.26 -27.02
C LYS A 156 -17.78 -2.54 -27.28
N ALA A 157 -17.30 -3.68 -26.79
CA ALA A 157 -17.88 -4.99 -27.05
C ALA A 157 -19.24 -5.21 -26.35
N THR A 158 -19.44 -4.62 -25.17
CA THR A 158 -20.59 -4.94 -24.30
C THR A 158 -21.44 -3.72 -23.95
N ASN A 159 -20.97 -2.52 -24.30
CA ASN A 159 -21.55 -1.24 -23.93
C ASN A 159 -21.70 -1.05 -22.40
N GLN A 160 -20.88 -1.75 -21.61
CA GLN A 160 -20.86 -1.66 -20.15
C GLN A 160 -19.72 -0.80 -19.64
N LYS A 161 -20.01 -0.01 -18.61
CA LYS A 161 -18.96 0.71 -17.87
C LYS A 161 -18.22 -0.24 -16.94
N TYR A 162 -16.94 0.05 -16.74
CA TYR A 162 -16.15 -0.51 -15.64
C TYR A 162 -16.61 0.07 -14.31
N GLN A 163 -16.67 -0.75 -13.27
CA GLN A 163 -17.17 -0.30 -11.97
C GLN A 163 -16.22 0.68 -11.29
N TRP A 164 -14.91 0.45 -11.41
CA TRP A 164 -13.85 1.27 -10.81
C TRP A 164 -13.60 2.60 -11.56
N GLU A 165 -14.25 2.80 -12.71
CA GLU A 165 -14.22 4.06 -13.43
C GLU A 165 -15.27 5.01 -12.85
N ASP A 166 -14.94 5.61 -11.70
CA ASP A 166 -15.82 6.48 -10.95
C ASP A 166 -15.10 7.73 -10.41
N LYS A 167 -15.90 8.78 -10.16
CA LYS A 167 -15.42 10.10 -9.71
C LYS A 167 -15.18 10.20 -8.20
N ASN A 168 -15.05 9.08 -7.48
CA ASN A 168 -14.89 9.07 -6.02
C ASN A 168 -13.53 8.51 -5.58
N PHE A 169 -13.07 7.43 -6.21
CA PHE A 169 -11.97 6.63 -5.68
C PHE A 169 -10.68 6.68 -6.51
N ASN A 170 -10.77 6.71 -7.83
CA ASN A 170 -9.61 6.53 -8.70
C ASN A 170 -9.32 7.80 -9.50
N ALA A 171 -8.35 8.61 -9.07
CA ALA A 171 -7.96 9.82 -9.78
C ALA A 171 -7.70 9.55 -11.28
N ASN A 172 -8.29 10.38 -12.15
CA ASN A 172 -8.38 10.12 -13.59
C ASN A 172 -7.31 10.87 -14.39
N TYR A 173 -6.05 10.57 -14.08
CA TYR A 173 -4.92 11.10 -14.82
C TYR A 173 -4.74 10.30 -16.12
N GLY A 174 -5.26 10.84 -17.22
CA GLY A 174 -5.47 10.16 -18.50
C GLY A 174 -4.22 10.10 -19.38
N GLY A 175 -4.09 9.05 -20.18
CA GLY A 175 -2.97 8.83 -21.11
C GLY A 175 -2.19 7.56 -20.85
N ILE A 176 -0.95 7.51 -21.37
CA ILE A 176 0.00 6.43 -21.08
C ILE A 176 0.73 6.80 -19.78
N ASN A 177 0.04 6.54 -18.68
CA ASN A 177 0.42 6.97 -17.34
C ASN A 177 1.23 5.92 -16.54
N LYS A 178 1.65 4.83 -17.17
CA LYS A 178 2.61 3.83 -16.62
C LYS A 178 3.69 3.51 -17.67
N ASN A 179 4.69 2.71 -17.32
CA ASN A 179 5.83 2.46 -18.23
C ASN A 179 5.43 1.65 -19.47
N VAL A 180 6.23 1.78 -20.52
CA VAL A 180 6.15 0.96 -21.73
C VAL A 180 7.50 0.30 -21.98
N PHE A 181 7.48 -0.98 -22.37
CA PHE A 181 8.66 -1.73 -22.75
C PHE A 181 8.52 -2.36 -24.13
N LEU A 182 9.66 -2.49 -24.82
CA LEU A 182 9.76 -3.26 -26.05
C LEU A 182 10.67 -4.47 -25.81
N HIS A 183 10.20 -5.66 -26.15
CA HIS A 183 10.94 -6.91 -26.00
C HIS A 183 11.32 -7.45 -27.36
N VAL A 184 12.60 -7.77 -27.53
CA VAL A 184 13.09 -8.54 -28.69
C VAL A 184 13.57 -9.89 -28.17
N ALA A 185 13.10 -10.99 -28.77
CA ALA A 185 13.47 -12.35 -28.34
C ALA A 185 13.62 -13.31 -29.53
N GLY A 186 14.37 -14.40 -29.35
CA GLY A 186 14.48 -15.46 -30.35
C GLY A 186 13.13 -16.14 -30.65
N LYS A 187 13.11 -17.07 -31.61
CA LYS A 187 11.91 -17.83 -31.99
C LYS A 187 11.58 -19.00 -31.06
N VAL A 188 12.46 -19.32 -30.12
CA VAL A 188 12.18 -20.25 -29.02
C VAL A 188 12.39 -19.44 -27.75
N TYR A 189 11.30 -19.12 -27.06
CA TYR A 189 11.34 -18.09 -26.03
C TYR A 189 10.39 -18.40 -24.88
N GLN A 190 10.77 -17.93 -23.69
CA GLN A 190 9.93 -17.86 -22.50
C GLN A 190 8.89 -16.75 -22.73
N THR A 191 7.60 -17.03 -22.56
CA THR A 191 6.55 -16.06 -22.88
C THR A 191 6.54 -14.88 -21.89
N LEU A 192 5.85 -13.79 -22.25
CA LEU A 192 5.66 -12.66 -21.34
C LEU A 192 4.46 -12.93 -20.41
N PRO A 193 4.45 -12.44 -19.16
CA PRO A 193 3.33 -12.60 -18.24
C PRO A 193 2.17 -11.62 -18.55
N LEU A 194 1.77 -11.53 -19.82
CA LEU A 194 0.76 -10.58 -20.32
C LEU A 194 -0.39 -11.37 -20.94
N PHE A 195 -1.43 -11.65 -20.16
CA PHE A 195 -2.51 -12.50 -20.65
C PHE A 195 -3.41 -11.76 -21.65
N THR A 196 -3.72 -10.49 -21.40
CA THR A 196 -4.48 -9.67 -22.35
C THR A 196 -3.68 -9.50 -23.65
N HIS A 197 -4.30 -9.93 -24.76
CA HIS A 197 -3.79 -10.05 -26.14
C HIS A 197 -2.73 -11.11 -26.44
N LEU A 198 -1.83 -11.48 -25.52
CA LEU A 198 -0.85 -12.54 -25.79
C LEU A 198 -1.34 -13.93 -25.34
N GLY A 199 -2.23 -14.01 -24.34
CA GLY A 199 -2.75 -15.26 -23.79
C GLY A 199 -1.70 -16.06 -23.01
N THR A 200 -0.63 -15.41 -22.55
CA THR A 200 0.54 -16.07 -21.96
C THR A 200 0.75 -15.74 -20.49
N THR A 201 1.45 -16.63 -19.78
CA THR A 201 1.66 -16.50 -18.32
C THR A 201 3.12 -16.30 -17.92
N GLY A 202 4.06 -16.56 -18.82
CA GLY A 202 5.49 -16.32 -18.61
C GLY A 202 6.14 -17.19 -17.52
N VAL A 203 7.04 -16.58 -16.75
CA VAL A 203 7.84 -17.25 -15.71
C VAL A 203 7.12 -17.21 -14.36
N TYR A 204 7.15 -18.32 -13.63
CA TYR A 204 6.69 -18.43 -12.25
C TYR A 204 7.82 -18.94 -11.35
N VAL A 205 8.22 -18.15 -10.37
CA VAL A 205 9.26 -18.48 -9.39
C VAL A 205 8.64 -18.51 -8.01
N PHE A 206 8.79 -19.65 -7.31
CA PHE A 206 8.26 -19.84 -5.97
C PHE A 206 9.19 -20.71 -5.13
N ALA A 207 8.86 -20.86 -3.85
CA ALA A 207 9.59 -21.70 -2.93
C ALA A 207 8.65 -22.51 -2.05
N ASP A 208 9.07 -23.71 -1.68
CA ASP A 208 8.40 -24.58 -0.71
C ASP A 208 9.43 -25.24 0.22
N ASN A 209 8.97 -26.16 1.07
CA ASN A 209 9.84 -26.91 2.00
C ASN A 209 10.74 -26.00 2.87
N PHE A 210 10.19 -24.88 3.30
CA PHE A 210 10.90 -23.89 4.10
C PHE A 210 11.31 -24.45 5.46
N ASN A 211 12.58 -24.26 5.81
CA ASN A 211 13.09 -24.35 7.16
C ASN A 211 13.72 -23.00 7.53
N ILE A 212 12.95 -22.18 8.25
CA ILE A 212 13.34 -20.81 8.58
C ILE A 212 14.61 -20.79 9.44
N LYS A 213 14.67 -21.67 10.46
CA LYS A 213 15.82 -21.77 11.37
C LYS A 213 17.09 -22.25 10.66
N ALA A 214 16.98 -23.25 9.78
CA ALA A 214 18.12 -23.77 9.03
C ALA A 214 18.49 -22.92 7.81
N LYS A 215 17.67 -21.92 7.46
CA LYS A 215 17.83 -21.08 6.27
C LYS A 215 17.86 -21.89 4.97
N THR A 216 16.93 -22.82 4.85
CA THR A 216 16.80 -23.66 3.65
C THR A 216 15.39 -23.60 3.07
N ALA A 217 15.27 -23.71 1.75
CA ALA A 217 14.02 -23.92 1.04
C ALA A 217 14.32 -24.58 -0.31
N THR A 218 13.34 -25.22 -0.92
CA THR A 218 13.43 -25.65 -2.32
C THR A 218 12.91 -24.52 -3.19
N ILE A 219 13.75 -24.04 -4.10
CA ILE A 219 13.37 -23.00 -5.05
C ILE A 219 12.97 -23.66 -6.35
N HIS A 220 11.81 -23.25 -6.87
CA HIS A 220 11.25 -23.71 -8.14
C HIS A 220 11.21 -22.56 -9.12
N ALA A 221 11.52 -22.84 -10.38
CA ALA A 221 11.22 -21.96 -11.49
C ALA A 221 10.52 -22.76 -12.58
N GLU A 222 9.45 -22.19 -13.10
CA GLU A 222 8.67 -22.71 -14.20
C GLU A 222 8.53 -21.63 -15.26
N SER A 223 8.49 -22.02 -16.53
CA SER A 223 8.26 -21.08 -17.61
C SER A 223 7.43 -21.71 -18.70
N GLU A 224 6.41 -20.99 -19.13
CA GLU A 224 5.75 -21.23 -20.40
C GLU A 224 6.71 -20.86 -21.54
N VAL A 225 7.02 -21.82 -22.41
CA VAL A 225 7.95 -21.67 -23.53
C VAL A 225 7.23 -21.93 -24.84
N LYS A 226 7.37 -21.01 -25.79
CA LYS A 226 6.80 -21.13 -27.13
C LYS A 226 7.91 -21.43 -28.15
N ASN A 227 7.68 -22.42 -29.01
CA ASN A 227 8.57 -22.75 -30.13
C ASN A 227 7.97 -22.31 -31.47
N GLU A 228 8.42 -21.17 -31.99
CA GLU A 228 8.06 -20.66 -33.32
C GLU A 228 9.21 -20.80 -34.32
N SER A 229 10.14 -21.72 -34.08
CA SER A 229 11.30 -21.94 -34.96
C SER A 229 10.95 -22.66 -36.28
N GLY A 230 9.75 -23.25 -36.38
CA GLY A 230 9.30 -24.03 -37.54
C GLY A 230 9.76 -25.49 -37.57
N ARG A 231 10.42 -25.95 -36.49
CA ARG A 231 10.82 -27.36 -36.29
C ARG A 231 10.81 -27.69 -34.80
N ASP A 232 10.77 -28.96 -34.48
CA ASP A 232 10.86 -29.43 -33.09
C ASP A 232 12.19 -29.01 -32.47
N GLN A 233 12.15 -28.64 -31.19
CA GLN A 233 13.33 -28.23 -30.43
C GLN A 233 13.45 -29.03 -29.15
N GLN A 234 14.64 -29.55 -28.89
CA GLN A 234 15.00 -30.08 -27.58
C GLN A 234 15.58 -28.93 -26.76
N VAL A 235 14.83 -28.53 -25.74
CA VAL A 235 15.17 -27.40 -24.87
C VAL A 235 15.53 -27.92 -23.49
N GLN A 236 16.62 -27.42 -22.92
CA GLN A 236 16.94 -27.62 -21.51
C GLN A 236 16.81 -26.29 -20.76
N TYR A 237 16.11 -26.34 -19.64
CA TYR A 237 15.89 -25.20 -18.76
C TYR A 237 16.97 -25.14 -17.67
N GLU A 238 17.70 -24.03 -17.60
CA GLU A 238 18.73 -23.78 -16.59
C GLU A 238 18.30 -22.60 -15.71
N VAL A 239 18.52 -22.72 -14.40
CA VAL A 239 18.23 -21.66 -13.44
C VAL A 239 19.53 -21.28 -12.73
N VAL A 240 19.84 -19.99 -12.73
CA VAL A 240 20.98 -19.39 -12.02
C VAL A 240 20.44 -18.39 -11.00
N ILE A 241 20.76 -18.60 -9.73
CA ILE A 241 20.38 -17.70 -8.64
C ILE A 241 21.62 -16.93 -8.18
N THR A 242 21.51 -15.60 -8.14
CA THR A 242 22.50 -14.73 -7.49
C THR A 242 21.85 -13.94 -6.36
N ASP A 243 22.62 -13.65 -5.32
CA ASP A 243 22.17 -12.82 -4.21
C ASP A 243 22.06 -11.33 -4.59
N LEU A 244 21.67 -10.49 -3.63
CA LEU A 244 21.46 -9.05 -3.86
C LEU A 244 22.75 -8.28 -4.22
N TYR A 245 23.92 -8.87 -3.97
CA TYR A 245 25.24 -8.34 -4.34
C TYR A 245 25.75 -8.97 -5.65
N ASN A 246 24.88 -9.66 -6.40
CA ASN A 246 25.18 -10.41 -7.61
C ASN A 246 26.17 -11.58 -7.40
N LYS A 247 26.32 -12.08 -6.17
CA LYS A 247 27.16 -13.26 -5.91
C LYS A 247 26.40 -14.54 -6.30
N PRO A 248 27.01 -15.49 -7.03
CA PRO A 248 26.39 -16.77 -7.34
C PRO A 248 26.01 -17.55 -6.08
N VAL A 249 24.77 -18.01 -6.02
CA VAL A 249 24.21 -18.84 -4.94
C VAL A 249 24.11 -20.29 -5.41
N LYS A 250 23.47 -20.53 -6.56
CA LYS A 250 23.28 -21.88 -7.11
C LYS A 250 22.95 -21.83 -8.61
N THR A 251 23.38 -22.87 -9.33
CA THR A 251 22.88 -23.22 -10.66
C THR A 251 22.28 -24.63 -10.61
N PHE A 252 21.15 -24.84 -11.28
CA PHE A 252 20.52 -26.16 -11.41
C PHE A 252 19.75 -26.27 -12.74
N LEU A 253 19.53 -27.51 -13.17
CA LEU A 253 18.96 -27.84 -14.48
C LEU A 253 17.62 -28.56 -14.34
N GLY A 254 16.72 -28.28 -15.28
CA GLY A 254 15.55 -29.09 -15.57
C GLY A 254 15.86 -30.20 -16.57
N ASN A 255 14.86 -31.03 -16.82
CA ASN A 255 14.93 -32.09 -17.83
C ASN A 255 14.96 -31.50 -19.25
N ILE A 256 15.67 -32.17 -20.16
CA ILE A 256 15.57 -31.88 -21.60
C ILE A 256 14.13 -32.21 -22.03
N THR A 257 13.48 -31.23 -22.66
CA THR A 257 12.08 -31.33 -23.08
C THR A 257 11.99 -31.04 -24.57
N THR A 258 11.35 -31.94 -25.33
CA THR A 258 10.97 -31.65 -26.72
C THR A 258 9.72 -30.76 -26.73
N ILE A 259 9.83 -29.65 -27.44
CA ILE A 259 8.73 -28.72 -27.74
C ILE A 259 8.54 -28.74 -29.26
N ALA A 260 7.37 -29.20 -29.71
CA ALA A 260 7.06 -29.31 -31.13
C ALA A 260 7.00 -27.94 -31.81
N ALA A 261 7.16 -27.91 -33.13
CA ALA A 261 6.97 -26.68 -33.89
C ALA A 261 5.56 -26.10 -33.66
N GLY A 262 5.49 -24.82 -33.24
CA GLY A 262 4.25 -24.11 -32.92
C GLY A 262 3.68 -24.40 -31.53
N GLU A 263 4.24 -25.35 -30.78
CA GLU A 263 3.76 -25.71 -29.44
C GLU A 263 4.17 -24.66 -28.39
N THR A 264 3.28 -24.45 -27.42
CA THR A 264 3.58 -23.80 -26.14
C THR A 264 3.60 -24.86 -25.06
N LYS A 265 4.68 -24.93 -24.27
CA LYS A 265 4.86 -25.95 -23.23
C LYS A 265 5.57 -25.40 -22.02
N THR A 266 5.19 -25.88 -20.84
CA THR A 266 5.83 -25.49 -19.58
C THR A 266 7.06 -26.35 -19.32
N VAL A 267 8.20 -25.70 -19.07
CA VAL A 267 9.44 -26.32 -18.58
C VAL A 267 9.69 -25.90 -17.14
N LYS A 268 10.38 -26.73 -16.38
CA LYS A 268 10.60 -26.52 -14.94
C LYS A 268 11.94 -27.03 -14.44
N ALA A 269 12.44 -26.41 -13.38
CA ALA A 269 13.59 -26.86 -12.62
C ALA A 269 13.41 -26.51 -11.14
N ALA A 270 13.97 -27.32 -10.25
CA ALA A 270 13.93 -27.08 -8.82
C ALA A 270 15.20 -27.57 -8.12
N SER A 271 15.59 -26.91 -7.03
CA SER A 271 16.69 -27.35 -6.18
C SER A 271 16.53 -26.83 -4.75
N VAL A 272 16.98 -27.63 -3.77
CA VAL A 272 17.21 -27.15 -2.40
C VAL A 272 18.33 -26.12 -2.41
N ILE A 273 18.09 -24.99 -1.75
CA ILE A 273 19.07 -23.91 -1.53
C ILE A 273 19.30 -23.76 -0.03
N ASN A 274 20.56 -23.59 0.37
CA ASN A 274 20.99 -23.41 1.75
C ASN A 274 21.49 -21.98 1.97
N GLY A 275 21.43 -21.49 3.22
CA GLY A 275 21.90 -20.16 3.57
C GLY A 275 21.06 -19.03 2.96
N ILE A 276 19.77 -19.28 2.73
CA ILE A 276 18.84 -18.29 2.17
C ILE A 276 18.61 -17.15 3.17
N ASN A 277 18.58 -15.92 2.66
CA ASN A 277 18.03 -14.78 3.38
C ASN A 277 16.56 -14.64 2.97
N PHE A 278 15.65 -14.87 3.91
CA PHE A 278 14.22 -14.75 3.63
C PHE A 278 13.81 -13.28 3.61
N TRP A 279 13.00 -12.92 2.62
CA TRP A 279 12.34 -11.62 2.53
C TRP A 279 11.43 -11.42 3.76
N SER A 280 11.42 -10.22 4.32
CA SER A 280 10.62 -9.90 5.53
C SER A 280 10.29 -8.41 5.61
N TRP A 281 9.42 -8.04 6.55
CA TRP A 281 9.10 -6.65 6.88
C TRP A 281 10.36 -5.82 7.19
N GLY A 282 10.58 -4.73 6.43
CA GLY A 282 11.75 -3.85 6.47
C GLY A 282 13.08 -4.52 6.07
N TYR A 283 12.99 -5.70 5.45
CA TYR A 283 14.12 -6.50 5.00
C TYR A 283 13.81 -7.08 3.62
N GLY A 284 13.79 -6.18 2.62
CA GLY A 284 13.50 -6.46 1.23
C GLY A 284 14.66 -7.17 0.52
N TYR A 285 15.13 -8.29 1.06
CA TYR A 285 16.22 -9.07 0.47
C TYR A 285 15.74 -9.74 -0.82
N LEU A 286 16.26 -9.29 -1.97
CA LEU A 286 15.87 -9.78 -3.29
C LEU A 286 17.05 -10.47 -3.97
N TYR A 287 16.77 -11.65 -4.51
CA TYR A 287 17.64 -12.41 -5.40
C TYR A 287 17.36 -12.03 -6.85
N ASN A 288 18.35 -12.27 -7.71
CA ASN A 288 18.13 -12.36 -9.14
C ASN A 288 18.07 -13.83 -9.55
N VAL A 289 16.91 -14.27 -10.04
CA VAL A 289 16.67 -15.61 -10.57
C VAL A 289 16.66 -15.52 -12.08
N GLN A 290 17.76 -15.94 -12.68
CA GLN A 290 17.92 -15.97 -14.13
C GLN A 290 17.50 -17.34 -14.65
N THR A 291 16.51 -17.36 -15.54
CA THR A 291 15.99 -18.56 -16.18
C THR A 291 16.41 -18.58 -17.64
N ILE A 292 17.03 -19.67 -18.06
CA ILE A 292 17.79 -19.76 -19.32
C ILE A 292 17.27 -20.96 -20.10
N LEU A 293 16.90 -20.73 -21.36
CA LEU A 293 16.66 -21.80 -22.31
C LEU A 293 17.96 -22.11 -23.05
N THR A 294 18.31 -23.39 -23.13
CA THR A 294 19.45 -23.86 -23.93
C THR A 294 19.03 -24.89 -24.96
N ILE A 295 19.64 -24.84 -26.13
CA ILE A 295 19.47 -25.80 -27.23
C ILE A 295 20.88 -26.21 -27.67
N ASN A 296 21.19 -27.52 -27.61
CA ASN A 296 22.53 -28.05 -27.88
C ASN A 296 23.63 -27.32 -27.08
N GLY A 297 23.37 -27.04 -25.80
CA GLY A 297 24.29 -26.32 -24.90
C GLY A 297 24.44 -24.83 -25.16
N LYS A 298 23.73 -24.25 -26.14
CA LYS A 298 23.76 -22.80 -26.42
C LYS A 298 22.54 -22.11 -25.84
N ARG A 299 22.75 -20.97 -25.16
CA ARG A 299 21.67 -20.13 -24.62
C ARG A 299 20.86 -19.50 -25.76
N VAL A 300 19.54 -19.63 -25.72
CA VAL A 300 18.63 -19.11 -26.76
C VAL A 300 17.65 -18.06 -26.25
N ASP A 301 17.38 -18.05 -24.96
CA ASP A 301 16.58 -17.02 -24.29
C ASP A 301 16.95 -16.94 -22.81
N VAL A 302 16.87 -15.74 -22.24
CA VAL A 302 17.20 -15.46 -20.84
C VAL A 302 16.18 -14.49 -20.27
N VAL A 303 15.56 -14.85 -19.15
CA VAL A 303 14.66 -13.97 -18.39
C VAL A 303 15.25 -13.77 -17.00
N ASN A 304 15.34 -12.52 -16.57
CA ASN A 304 15.80 -12.16 -15.22
C ASN A 304 14.58 -11.79 -14.37
N THR A 305 14.34 -12.56 -13.30
CA THR A 305 13.27 -12.28 -12.33
C THR A 305 13.91 -11.85 -11.02
N LYS A 306 13.70 -10.59 -10.62
CA LYS A 306 14.09 -10.12 -9.28
C LYS A 306 12.97 -10.48 -8.30
N THR A 307 13.26 -11.29 -7.29
CA THR A 307 12.26 -11.79 -6.34
C THR A 307 12.88 -12.14 -4.98
N GLY A 308 12.06 -12.34 -3.97
CA GLY A 308 12.46 -12.77 -2.63
C GLY A 308 11.68 -14.00 -2.20
N PHE A 309 12.18 -14.70 -1.19
CA PHE A 309 11.56 -15.93 -0.70
C PHE A 309 11.09 -15.73 0.73
N ARG A 310 9.84 -16.07 1.01
CA ARG A 310 9.23 -15.98 2.35
C ARG A 310 8.19 -17.07 2.52
N LYS A 311 8.04 -17.53 3.76
CA LYS A 311 6.97 -18.44 4.17
C LYS A 311 5.85 -17.65 4.83
N THR A 312 4.62 -17.99 4.50
CA THR A 312 3.41 -17.36 5.02
C THR A 312 2.40 -18.39 5.48
N ALA A 313 1.55 -18.03 6.45
CA ALA A 313 0.37 -18.80 6.82
C ALA A 313 -0.71 -17.88 7.39
N PHE A 314 -1.98 -18.27 7.23
CA PHE A 314 -3.17 -17.52 7.63
C PHE A 314 -4.12 -18.49 8.31
N LYS A 315 -4.12 -18.50 9.64
CA LYS A 315 -4.86 -19.48 10.47
C LYS A 315 -4.88 -19.06 11.93
N ASP A 316 -5.76 -19.66 12.72
CA ASP A 316 -5.89 -19.39 14.15
C ASP A 316 -6.17 -17.89 14.42
N GLY A 317 -6.87 -17.21 13.51
CA GLY A 317 -7.06 -15.75 13.53
C GLY A 317 -5.80 -14.92 13.25
N MET A 318 -4.68 -15.55 12.93
CA MET A 318 -3.33 -14.95 12.91
C MET A 318 -2.66 -15.03 11.53
N ILE A 319 -1.81 -14.04 11.27
CA ILE A 319 -0.94 -13.98 10.09
C ILE A 319 0.49 -14.34 10.52
N TYR A 320 1.13 -15.23 9.79
CA TYR A 320 2.50 -15.67 10.03
C TYR A 320 3.38 -15.25 8.86
N LEU A 321 4.55 -14.69 9.15
CA LEU A 321 5.63 -14.42 8.20
C LEU A 321 6.91 -15.06 8.74
N ASN A 322 7.47 -16.01 7.98
CA ASN A 322 8.65 -16.78 8.33
C ASN A 322 8.55 -17.42 9.73
N ASP A 323 7.46 -18.16 9.97
CA ASP A 323 7.13 -18.85 11.24
C ASP A 323 6.89 -17.93 12.45
N ARG A 324 6.87 -16.60 12.26
CA ARG A 324 6.60 -15.61 13.31
C ARG A 324 5.26 -14.91 13.08
N VAL A 325 4.44 -14.80 14.13
CA VAL A 325 3.16 -14.08 14.06
C VAL A 325 3.40 -12.59 13.89
N ILE A 326 2.69 -11.97 12.96
CA ILE A 326 2.70 -10.54 12.68
C ILE A 326 1.28 -9.99 12.80
N LEU A 327 1.10 -8.96 13.65
CA LEU A 327 -0.10 -8.14 13.68
C LEU A 327 0.01 -7.11 12.56
N VAL A 328 -0.96 -7.04 11.65
CA VAL A 328 -0.89 -6.09 10.54
C VAL A 328 -1.20 -4.68 11.01
N HIS A 329 -0.34 -3.77 10.60
CA HIS A 329 -0.47 -2.34 10.81
C HIS A 329 0.16 -1.60 9.65
N GLY A 330 -0.38 -0.45 9.26
CA GLY A 330 0.08 0.28 8.09
C GLY A 330 -1.04 1.08 7.47
N TYR A 331 -1.15 1.08 6.14
CA TYR A 331 -1.95 2.07 5.43
C TYR A 331 -2.80 1.49 4.30
N ALA A 332 -4.05 1.97 4.16
CA ALA A 332 -4.84 1.80 2.94
C ALA A 332 -4.59 3.00 2.01
N GLN A 333 -3.74 2.85 1.00
CA GLN A 333 -3.34 3.93 0.10
C GLN A 333 -4.08 3.86 -1.24
N ARG A 334 -4.43 5.02 -1.80
CA ARG A 334 -4.96 5.09 -3.17
C ARG A 334 -3.90 4.64 -4.17
N THR A 335 -4.33 3.82 -5.12
CA THR A 335 -3.45 3.19 -6.12
C THR A 335 -2.71 4.19 -7.00
N SER A 336 -3.31 5.35 -7.26
CA SER A 336 -2.65 6.42 -8.02
C SER A 336 -1.38 6.92 -7.36
N ASN A 337 -1.22 6.76 -6.03
CA ASN A 337 -0.04 7.14 -5.24
C ASN A 337 0.52 8.53 -5.63
N GLU A 338 -0.39 9.44 -5.96
CA GLU A 338 -0.11 10.60 -6.79
C GLU A 338 0.64 11.71 -6.06
N TRP A 339 1.26 12.60 -6.83
CA TRP A 339 1.99 13.76 -6.36
C TRP A 339 1.43 15.05 -7.00
N PRO A 340 1.49 16.18 -6.28
CA PRO A 340 1.07 17.48 -6.80
C PRO A 340 1.72 17.81 -8.15
N ALA A 341 0.93 18.38 -9.06
CA ALA A 341 1.33 18.78 -10.41
C ALA A 341 1.85 17.66 -11.34
N VAL A 342 2.08 16.43 -10.89
CA VAL A 342 2.61 15.36 -11.76
C VAL A 342 1.73 14.10 -11.76
N GLY A 343 0.69 14.06 -10.92
CA GLY A 343 -0.17 12.90 -10.79
C GLY A 343 0.66 11.67 -10.42
N LEU A 344 0.53 10.59 -11.18
CA LEU A 344 1.35 9.38 -11.04
C LEU A 344 2.60 9.34 -11.94
N SER A 345 2.89 10.41 -12.69
CA SER A 345 4.03 10.49 -13.61
C SER A 345 5.35 10.73 -12.84
N VAL A 346 5.76 9.74 -12.04
CA VAL A 346 6.92 9.80 -11.14
C VAL A 346 7.94 8.68 -11.43
N PRO A 347 9.25 8.97 -11.30
CA PRO A 347 10.29 7.94 -11.42
C PRO A 347 10.23 6.93 -10.26
N ALA A 348 10.70 5.70 -10.52
CA ALA A 348 10.65 4.59 -9.58
C ALA A 348 11.24 4.87 -8.19
N TRP A 349 12.24 5.75 -8.10
CA TRP A 349 12.83 6.10 -6.81
C TRP A 349 11.87 6.88 -5.90
N LEU A 350 10.85 7.58 -6.43
CA LEU A 350 9.82 8.24 -5.63
C LEU A 350 8.80 7.25 -5.05
N SER A 351 8.52 6.15 -5.74
CA SER A 351 7.79 5.02 -5.15
C SER A 351 8.59 4.41 -4.00
N ASP A 352 9.91 4.25 -4.13
CA ASP A 352 10.78 3.77 -3.04
C ASP A 352 10.80 4.75 -1.87
N TYR A 353 10.93 6.05 -2.15
CA TYR A 353 10.90 7.09 -1.13
C TYR A 353 9.58 7.08 -0.35
N SER A 354 8.44 7.07 -1.04
CA SER A 354 7.11 7.07 -0.41
C SER A 354 6.86 5.80 0.41
N ASN A 355 7.12 4.62 -0.15
CA ASN A 355 6.84 3.35 0.53
C ASN A 355 7.86 3.08 1.65
N LYS A 356 9.11 3.57 1.54
CA LYS A 356 10.07 3.50 2.64
C LYS A 356 9.60 4.31 3.84
N LEU A 357 8.97 5.48 3.63
CA LEU A 357 8.41 6.26 4.74
C LEU A 357 7.32 5.48 5.50
N MET A 358 6.51 4.66 4.82
CA MET A 358 5.56 3.76 5.51
C MET A 358 6.30 2.74 6.38
N VAL A 359 7.43 2.18 5.91
CA VAL A 359 8.24 1.24 6.72
C VAL A 359 8.94 1.96 7.89
N GLU A 360 9.40 3.20 7.68
CA GLU A 360 10.05 4.03 8.70
C GLU A 360 9.08 4.57 9.77
N SER A 361 7.78 4.60 9.49
CA SER A 361 6.71 4.79 10.48
C SER A 361 6.37 3.50 11.22
N ASN A 362 7.11 2.42 10.95
CA ASN A 362 6.85 1.07 11.39
C ASN A 362 5.58 0.43 10.83
N GLY A 363 4.98 0.95 9.76
CA GLY A 363 3.95 0.22 9.02
C GLY A 363 4.54 -1.05 8.36
N ASN A 364 3.77 -2.14 8.37
CA ASN A 364 4.16 -3.43 7.80
C ASN A 364 3.26 -3.92 6.64
N LEU A 365 2.08 -3.32 6.45
CA LEU A 365 1.15 -3.63 5.37
C LEU A 365 0.68 -2.36 4.64
N VAL A 366 0.72 -2.37 3.31
CA VAL A 366 -0.05 -1.43 2.48
C VAL A 366 -1.20 -2.16 1.78
N ARG A 367 -2.41 -1.68 1.96
CA ARG A 367 -3.55 -2.08 1.15
C ARG A 367 -3.70 -1.07 0.02
N TRP A 368 -3.66 -1.53 -1.22
CA TRP A 368 -3.93 -0.67 -2.37
C TRP A 368 -5.44 -0.54 -2.59
N MET A 369 -5.91 0.68 -2.87
CA MET A 369 -7.33 0.98 -3.04
C MET A 369 -7.62 1.58 -4.41
N HIS A 370 -8.61 1.13 -5.18
CA HIS A 370 -9.25 -0.19 -5.11
C HIS A 370 -9.03 -0.97 -6.43
N ILE A 371 -7.93 -0.64 -7.12
CA ILE A 371 -7.51 -1.23 -8.38
C ILE A 371 -6.06 -1.73 -8.28
N ALA A 372 -5.65 -2.60 -9.19
CA ALA A 372 -4.32 -3.16 -9.19
C ALA A 372 -3.23 -2.05 -9.19
N PRO A 373 -2.27 -2.09 -8.25
CA PRO A 373 -1.20 -1.13 -8.17
C PRO A 373 -0.31 -1.16 -9.40
N TRP A 374 0.34 -0.04 -9.68
CA TRP A 374 1.37 0.00 -10.69
C TRP A 374 2.52 -0.95 -10.31
N LYS A 375 3.03 -1.71 -11.27
CA LYS A 375 4.19 -2.59 -11.11
C LYS A 375 5.36 -1.91 -10.40
N GLN A 376 5.60 -0.64 -10.69
CA GLN A 376 6.62 0.16 -10.03
C GLN A 376 6.43 0.24 -8.50
N ASP A 377 5.20 0.42 -8.01
CA ASP A 377 4.88 0.46 -6.59
C ASP A 377 4.94 -0.94 -5.95
N ILE A 378 4.53 -1.98 -6.69
CA ILE A 378 4.70 -3.39 -6.26
C ILE A 378 6.20 -3.70 -6.02
N GLU A 379 7.04 -3.37 -7.00
CA GLU A 379 8.48 -3.63 -6.90
C GLU A 379 9.17 -2.72 -5.86
N SER A 380 8.62 -1.52 -5.62
CA SER A 380 9.05 -0.69 -4.49
C SER A 380 8.78 -1.41 -3.16
N CYS A 381 7.57 -1.95 -2.96
CA CYS A 381 7.23 -2.73 -1.77
C CYS A 381 8.16 -3.93 -1.57
N ASP A 382 8.52 -4.63 -2.66
CA ASP A 382 9.52 -5.71 -2.62
C ASP A 382 10.88 -5.22 -2.12
N ARG A 383 11.37 -4.09 -2.64
CA ARG A 383 12.67 -3.50 -2.26
C ARG A 383 12.66 -3.00 -0.83
N VAL A 384 11.60 -2.31 -0.39
CA VAL A 384 11.57 -1.71 0.95
C VAL A 384 11.21 -2.70 2.06
N GLY A 385 10.70 -3.89 1.69
CA GLY A 385 10.22 -4.89 2.64
C GLY A 385 8.85 -4.53 3.22
N LEU A 386 7.91 -4.10 2.38
CA LEU A 386 6.54 -3.75 2.79
C LEU A 386 5.58 -4.83 2.27
N MET A 387 4.77 -5.43 3.14
CA MET A 387 3.74 -6.38 2.68
C MET A 387 2.63 -5.61 1.98
N GLN A 388 1.93 -6.25 1.03
CA GLN A 388 0.78 -5.64 0.40
C GLN A 388 -0.43 -6.56 0.26
N ALA A 389 -1.61 -5.95 0.44
CA ALA A 389 -2.90 -6.46 0.00
C ALA A 389 -3.24 -5.81 -1.33
N MET A 390 -3.37 -6.64 -2.37
CA MET A 390 -3.47 -6.19 -3.75
C MET A 390 -4.88 -6.47 -4.30
N PRO A 391 -5.67 -5.43 -4.62
CA PRO A 391 -6.97 -5.62 -5.25
C PRO A 391 -6.80 -5.91 -6.75
N ALA A 392 -7.89 -6.38 -7.36
CA ALA A 392 -7.99 -6.45 -8.81
C ALA A 392 -8.55 -5.14 -9.38
N GLY A 393 -9.87 -4.95 -9.30
CA GLY A 393 -10.54 -3.72 -9.69
C GLY A 393 -11.96 -3.70 -9.14
N ASP A 394 -12.23 -2.76 -8.24
CA ASP A 394 -13.55 -2.54 -7.64
C ASP A 394 -13.79 -1.05 -7.38
N ALA A 395 -15.06 -0.69 -7.18
CA ALA A 395 -15.42 0.53 -6.46
C ALA A 395 -15.85 0.15 -5.05
N GLU A 396 -17.11 -0.26 -4.85
CA GLU A 396 -17.66 -0.63 -3.54
C GLU A 396 -19.04 -1.31 -3.69
N ALA A 397 -19.09 -2.47 -4.37
CA ALA A 397 -20.30 -3.31 -4.42
C ALA A 397 -20.01 -4.70 -4.99
N ASP A 398 -20.82 -5.70 -4.59
CA ASP A 398 -20.93 -6.95 -5.34
C ASP A 398 -21.70 -6.72 -6.65
N VAL A 399 -21.10 -7.11 -7.78
CA VAL A 399 -21.68 -6.90 -9.12
C VAL A 399 -21.86 -8.23 -9.82
N SER A 400 -22.78 -8.27 -10.79
CA SER A 400 -23.07 -9.47 -11.58
C SER A 400 -22.85 -9.23 -13.08
N GLY A 401 -23.00 -10.28 -13.89
CA GLY A 401 -22.95 -10.21 -15.35
C GLY A 401 -21.59 -9.74 -15.89
N THR A 402 -21.62 -8.86 -16.89
CA THR A 402 -20.40 -8.37 -17.57
C THR A 402 -19.40 -7.72 -16.62
N ARG A 403 -19.85 -6.90 -15.65
CA ARG A 403 -18.95 -6.24 -14.70
C ARG A 403 -18.22 -7.24 -13.81
N TRP A 404 -18.88 -8.34 -13.44
CA TRP A 404 -18.23 -9.42 -12.72
C TRP A 404 -17.17 -10.12 -13.58
N ASN A 405 -17.47 -10.38 -14.85
CA ASN A 405 -16.50 -10.94 -15.79
C ASN A 405 -15.29 -10.00 -16.03
N GLN A 406 -15.53 -8.69 -16.10
CA GLN A 406 -14.47 -7.68 -16.14
C GLN A 406 -13.60 -7.77 -14.88
N ARG A 407 -14.19 -7.87 -13.69
CA ARG A 407 -13.45 -8.04 -12.41
C ARG A 407 -12.61 -9.31 -12.39
N LYS A 408 -13.17 -10.46 -12.79
CA LYS A 408 -12.42 -11.73 -12.89
C LYS A 408 -11.23 -11.64 -13.86
N THR A 409 -11.45 -10.98 -14.99
CA THR A 409 -10.39 -10.74 -15.99
C THR A 409 -9.26 -9.93 -15.39
N VAL A 410 -9.57 -8.86 -14.67
CA VAL A 410 -8.52 -8.04 -14.04
C VAL A 410 -7.85 -8.72 -12.85
N MET A 411 -8.55 -9.61 -12.13
CA MET A 411 -7.92 -10.43 -11.08
C MET A 411 -6.90 -11.41 -11.66
N ARG A 412 -7.28 -12.15 -12.71
CA ARG A 412 -6.38 -13.06 -13.43
C ARG A 412 -5.10 -12.35 -13.87
N ASP A 413 -5.26 -11.23 -14.56
CA ASP A 413 -4.14 -10.50 -15.14
C ASP A 413 -3.23 -9.90 -14.05
N ALA A 414 -3.80 -9.37 -12.97
CA ALA A 414 -3.03 -8.85 -11.82
C ALA A 414 -2.23 -9.98 -11.12
N ILE A 415 -2.81 -11.17 -10.96
CA ILE A 415 -2.13 -12.35 -10.41
C ILE A 415 -0.97 -12.75 -11.32
N ILE A 416 -1.20 -12.95 -12.62
CA ILE A 416 -0.15 -13.38 -13.56
C ILE A 416 1.01 -12.38 -13.58
N TYR A 417 0.70 -11.09 -13.57
CA TYR A 417 1.70 -10.02 -13.65
C TYR A 417 2.47 -9.80 -12.34
N GLY A 418 1.84 -10.12 -11.19
CA GLY A 418 2.38 -9.90 -9.85
C GLY A 418 2.91 -11.14 -9.12
N ARG A 419 2.63 -12.37 -9.58
CA ARG A 419 2.88 -13.61 -8.81
C ARG A 419 4.33 -13.88 -8.40
N ASN A 420 5.31 -13.19 -9.00
CA ASN A 420 6.72 -13.29 -8.60
C ASN A 420 7.15 -12.22 -7.58
N ASN A 421 6.27 -11.32 -7.14
CA ASN A 421 6.59 -10.27 -6.19
C ASN A 421 6.35 -10.76 -4.74
N PRO A 422 7.41 -10.84 -3.89
CA PRO A 422 7.28 -11.35 -2.53
C PRO A 422 6.42 -10.49 -1.61
N SER A 423 6.29 -9.19 -1.89
CA SER A 423 5.48 -8.26 -1.09
C SER A 423 4.00 -8.59 -1.11
N ILE A 424 3.46 -9.15 -2.20
CA ILE A 424 2.04 -9.53 -2.26
C ILE A 424 1.80 -10.70 -1.30
N MET A 425 1.01 -10.42 -0.26
CA MET A 425 0.58 -11.41 0.74
C MET A 425 -0.89 -11.78 0.59
N MET A 426 -1.70 -10.87 0.07
CA MET A 426 -3.15 -11.03 -0.04
C MET A 426 -3.65 -10.51 -1.38
N TYR A 427 -4.57 -11.25 -2.00
CA TYR A 427 -5.38 -10.77 -3.13
C TYR A 427 -6.76 -10.33 -2.61
N GLU A 428 -7.15 -9.09 -2.93
CA GLU A 428 -8.42 -8.51 -2.52
C GLU A 428 -9.45 -8.57 -3.67
N CYS A 429 -10.54 -9.29 -3.45
CA CYS A 429 -11.57 -9.59 -4.45
C CYS A 429 -12.67 -8.52 -4.53
N GLY A 430 -12.76 -7.68 -3.50
CA GLY A 430 -13.77 -6.63 -3.39
C GLY A 430 -13.44 -5.66 -2.25
N ASN A 431 -13.68 -4.38 -2.52
CA ASN A 431 -13.75 -3.32 -1.54
C ASN A 431 -15.11 -3.30 -0.82
N GLU A 432 -16.01 -4.25 -1.06
CA GLU A 432 -17.15 -4.55 -0.21
C GLU A 432 -17.35 -6.08 -0.20
N ASN A 433 -18.34 -6.57 0.57
CA ASN A 433 -18.77 -7.96 0.53
C ASN A 433 -19.00 -8.41 -0.92
N ILE A 434 -18.63 -9.66 -1.23
CA ILE A 434 -19.04 -10.37 -2.43
C ILE A 434 -19.80 -11.64 -2.04
N SER A 435 -20.55 -12.26 -2.95
CA SER A 435 -21.18 -13.54 -2.65
C SER A 435 -20.14 -14.66 -2.46
N GLU A 436 -20.48 -15.71 -1.67
CA GLU A 436 -19.63 -16.90 -1.52
C GLU A 436 -19.30 -17.56 -2.87
N ALA A 437 -20.25 -17.55 -3.82
CA ALA A 437 -20.02 -18.06 -5.17
C ALA A 437 -18.96 -17.24 -5.92
N HIS A 438 -19.04 -15.91 -5.84
CA HIS A 438 -18.04 -15.00 -6.41
C HIS A 438 -16.67 -15.17 -5.73
N MET A 439 -16.64 -15.35 -4.41
CA MET A 439 -15.42 -15.64 -3.66
C MET A 439 -14.77 -16.95 -4.13
N GLN A 440 -15.58 -18.00 -4.36
CA GLN A 440 -15.12 -19.29 -4.88
C GLN A 440 -14.53 -19.16 -6.29
N GLU A 441 -15.14 -18.37 -7.17
CA GLU A 441 -14.59 -18.11 -8.51
C GLU A 441 -13.25 -17.36 -8.45
N MET A 442 -13.12 -16.36 -7.58
CA MET A 442 -11.87 -15.62 -7.41
C MET A 442 -10.76 -16.50 -6.83
N LYS A 443 -11.09 -17.34 -5.85
CA LYS A 443 -10.17 -18.34 -5.30
C LYS A 443 -9.71 -19.33 -6.36
N ALA A 444 -10.62 -19.81 -7.22
CA ALA A 444 -10.26 -20.69 -8.33
C ALA A 444 -9.29 -20.03 -9.31
N ILE A 445 -9.43 -18.73 -9.59
CA ILE A 445 -8.47 -17.98 -10.42
C ILE A 445 -7.09 -17.93 -9.73
N ARG A 446 -7.03 -17.63 -8.42
CA ARG A 446 -5.77 -17.66 -7.65
C ARG A 446 -5.14 -19.05 -7.68
N ASP A 447 -5.92 -20.09 -7.41
CA ASP A 447 -5.44 -21.48 -7.40
C ASP A 447 -4.93 -21.92 -8.78
N GLN A 448 -5.50 -21.37 -9.86
CA GLN A 448 -5.04 -21.67 -11.23
C GLN A 448 -3.71 -20.98 -11.57
N TYR A 449 -3.54 -19.70 -11.21
CA TYR A 449 -2.43 -18.88 -11.71
C TYR A 449 -1.32 -18.61 -10.69
N ASP A 450 -1.58 -18.85 -9.40
CA ASP A 450 -0.64 -18.71 -8.29
C ASP A 450 -0.86 -19.77 -7.17
N PRO A 451 -0.85 -21.08 -7.48
CA PRO A 451 -1.12 -22.14 -6.50
C PRO A 451 -0.08 -22.25 -5.38
N GLN A 452 1.15 -21.76 -5.61
CA GLN A 452 2.31 -21.94 -4.72
C GLN A 452 2.83 -20.62 -4.15
N GLY A 453 2.09 -19.51 -4.34
CA GLY A 453 2.53 -18.19 -3.92
C GLY A 453 2.50 -17.96 -2.41
N GLY A 454 1.80 -18.82 -1.66
CA GLY A 454 1.56 -18.65 -0.23
C GLY A 454 0.74 -17.40 0.08
N ARG A 455 -0.12 -16.94 -0.82
CA ARG A 455 -0.91 -15.71 -0.67
C ARG A 455 -2.32 -16.05 -0.24
N ALA A 456 -2.90 -15.31 0.70
CA ALA A 456 -4.32 -15.46 1.01
C ALA A 456 -5.19 -14.73 -0.02
N ILE A 457 -6.47 -15.10 -0.12
CA ILE A 457 -7.45 -14.39 -0.95
C ILE A 457 -8.75 -14.15 -0.17
N GLY A 458 -9.31 -12.95 -0.27
CA GLY A 458 -10.45 -12.52 0.53
C GLY A 458 -11.01 -11.17 0.07
N ALA A 459 -11.91 -10.59 0.85
CA ALA A 459 -12.54 -9.28 0.59
C ALA A 459 -12.93 -8.58 1.89
N ARG A 460 -13.29 -7.30 1.80
CA ARG A 460 -13.95 -6.61 2.93
C ARG A 460 -15.30 -7.26 3.22
N GLU A 461 -15.72 -7.24 4.49
CA GLU A 461 -16.98 -7.79 5.03
C GLU A 461 -17.13 -9.33 5.00
N MET A 462 -16.06 -10.07 4.65
CA MET A 462 -16.04 -11.55 4.65
C MET A 462 -15.74 -12.15 6.04
N LEU A 463 -16.47 -11.71 7.05
CA LEU A 463 -16.18 -12.03 8.46
C LEU A 463 -16.58 -13.46 8.86
N ASP A 464 -17.56 -14.04 8.17
CA ASP A 464 -18.14 -15.36 8.46
C ASP A 464 -17.96 -16.37 7.31
N SER A 465 -17.22 -15.97 6.28
CA SER A 465 -17.02 -16.73 5.04
C SER A 465 -16.45 -18.12 5.28
N LYS A 466 -16.87 -19.09 4.47
CA LYS A 466 -16.33 -20.46 4.47
C LYS A 466 -15.33 -20.71 3.34
N VAL A 467 -15.19 -19.76 2.42
CA VAL A 467 -14.32 -19.86 1.24
C VAL A 467 -13.11 -18.95 1.35
N ALA A 468 -13.30 -17.71 1.85
CA ALA A 468 -12.24 -16.72 2.00
C ALA A 468 -11.17 -17.20 2.99
N GLU A 469 -9.93 -16.77 2.76
CA GLU A 469 -8.78 -17.10 3.61
C GLU A 469 -8.38 -15.95 4.55
N TYR A 470 -9.07 -14.82 4.43
CA TYR A 470 -9.10 -13.71 5.39
C TYR A 470 -10.40 -12.91 5.21
N GLY A 471 -10.82 -12.22 6.27
CA GLY A 471 -11.93 -11.27 6.25
C GLY A 471 -11.48 -9.84 6.54
N GLY A 472 -12.02 -8.87 5.81
CA GLY A 472 -11.78 -7.44 6.07
C GLY A 472 -12.95 -6.74 6.76
N GLU A 473 -12.69 -5.57 7.36
CA GLU A 473 -13.70 -4.65 7.90
C GLU A 473 -13.26 -3.19 7.67
N MET A 474 -14.18 -2.21 7.68
CA MET A 474 -13.91 -0.81 7.37
C MET A 474 -13.72 0.10 8.59
N LEU A 475 -14.14 -0.31 9.79
CA LEU A 475 -14.02 0.49 11.01
C LEU A 475 -13.97 -0.34 12.29
N TYR A 476 -14.77 -1.41 12.36
CA TYR A 476 -14.96 -2.15 13.61
C TYR A 476 -13.79 -3.09 13.92
N THR A 477 -13.53 -3.30 15.21
CA THR A 477 -12.58 -4.32 15.67
C THR A 477 -13.29 -5.67 15.75
N ASN A 478 -12.88 -6.58 14.87
CA ASN A 478 -13.39 -7.94 14.78
C ASN A 478 -12.29 -8.95 15.17
N LYS A 479 -12.72 -10.12 15.62
CA LYS A 479 -11.85 -11.23 16.00
C LYS A 479 -12.30 -12.53 15.35
N SER A 480 -11.37 -13.44 15.17
CA SER A 480 -11.67 -14.80 14.73
C SER A 480 -10.70 -15.79 15.37
N ALA A 481 -11.14 -17.03 15.58
CA ALA A 481 -10.24 -18.14 15.90
C ALA A 481 -9.89 -19.02 14.69
N ASP A 482 -10.40 -18.71 13.49
CA ASP A 482 -10.19 -19.48 12.26
C ASP A 482 -9.30 -18.70 11.27
N ILE A 483 -9.90 -17.86 10.43
CA ILE A 483 -9.18 -17.04 9.45
C ILE A 483 -8.80 -15.67 10.05
N PRO A 484 -7.71 -15.03 9.60
CA PRO A 484 -7.39 -13.68 10.03
C PRO A 484 -8.48 -12.68 9.65
N VAL A 485 -8.88 -11.85 10.61
CA VAL A 485 -9.77 -10.70 10.37
C VAL A 485 -9.08 -9.40 10.78
N TRP A 486 -9.10 -8.41 9.89
CA TRP A 486 -8.40 -7.14 10.09
C TRP A 486 -9.16 -5.97 9.49
N ALA A 487 -8.94 -4.75 10.02
CA ALA A 487 -9.53 -3.55 9.47
C ALA A 487 -8.78 -3.12 8.19
N THR A 488 -9.45 -3.22 7.05
CA THR A 488 -8.98 -2.87 5.70
C THR A 488 -8.85 -1.37 5.46
N GLU A 489 -9.45 -0.56 6.31
CA GLU A 489 -9.26 0.88 6.41
C GLU A 489 -9.79 1.32 7.78
N TYR A 490 -9.21 2.32 8.44
CA TYR A 490 -9.76 2.94 9.66
C TYR A 490 -9.23 4.38 9.79
N SER A 491 -9.79 5.19 10.71
CA SER A 491 -9.38 6.59 10.94
C SER A 491 -9.63 7.53 9.74
N ARG A 492 -10.90 7.79 9.40
CA ARG A 492 -11.27 8.62 8.24
C ARG A 492 -11.08 10.13 8.48
N ASP A 493 -10.48 10.49 9.58
CA ASP A 493 -10.14 11.85 9.99
C ASP A 493 -9.25 12.55 8.94
N GLU A 494 -9.31 13.87 8.91
CA GLU A 494 -8.64 14.72 7.94
C GLU A 494 -8.05 15.93 8.64
N GLY A 495 -6.74 16.15 8.46
CA GLY A 495 -6.05 17.29 9.08
C GLY A 495 -4.89 17.81 8.22
N LEU A 496 -4.89 19.12 7.98
CA LEU A 496 -3.81 19.79 7.25
C LEU A 496 -2.55 19.90 8.10
N ARG A 497 -1.40 19.68 7.48
CA ARG A 497 -0.09 19.92 8.09
C ARG A 497 0.11 21.37 8.53
N LYS A 498 -0.61 22.31 7.93
CA LYS A 498 -0.61 23.73 8.28
C LYS A 498 -1.03 24.00 9.73
N TYR A 499 -1.91 23.17 10.30
CA TYR A 499 -2.53 23.41 11.61
C TYR A 499 -1.92 22.49 12.68
N TRP A 500 -1.13 23.06 13.58
CA TRP A 500 -0.52 22.29 14.68
C TRP A 500 -1.51 21.87 15.75
N ASP A 501 -2.18 22.87 16.33
CA ASP A 501 -3.09 22.74 17.47
C ASP A 501 -3.93 24.04 17.59
N ASP A 502 -4.87 24.07 18.53
CA ASP A 502 -5.75 25.21 18.80
C ASP A 502 -4.99 26.47 19.29
N PHE A 503 -3.69 26.37 19.60
CA PHE A 503 -2.90 27.41 20.25
C PHE A 503 -1.80 27.98 19.34
N THR A 504 -1.81 27.64 18.06
CA THR A 504 -0.76 28.00 17.11
C THR A 504 -1.34 28.66 15.85
N PRO A 505 -0.83 29.85 15.43
CA PRO A 505 -1.19 30.44 14.14
C PRO A 505 -0.80 29.55 12.94
N PRO A 506 -1.62 29.46 11.88
CA PRO A 506 -2.96 30.05 11.75
C PRO A 506 -3.97 29.19 12.51
N TYR A 507 -4.57 29.75 13.57
CA TYR A 507 -5.40 28.99 14.50
C TYR A 507 -6.52 28.26 13.76
N HIS A 508 -6.67 26.97 14.06
CA HIS A 508 -7.75 26.13 13.56
C HIS A 508 -8.26 25.29 14.71
N LYS A 509 -9.49 25.57 15.14
CA LYS A 509 -10.08 24.85 16.27
C LYS A 509 -10.38 23.42 15.85
N ASP A 510 -10.03 22.44 16.68
CA ASP A 510 -10.41 21.05 16.43
C ASP A 510 -11.93 20.92 16.17
N GLY A 511 -12.27 20.20 15.12
CA GLY A 511 -13.64 20.03 14.62
C GLY A 511 -14.18 21.16 13.75
N GLU A 512 -13.45 22.26 13.53
CA GLU A 512 -13.84 23.31 12.58
C GLU A 512 -13.69 22.81 11.14
N GLY A 513 -14.71 23.05 10.30
CA GLY A 513 -14.69 22.66 8.89
C GLY A 513 -16.07 22.68 8.25
N PRO A 514 -16.17 22.40 6.94
CA PRO A 514 -17.43 22.45 6.21
C PRO A 514 -18.39 21.32 6.65
N LEU A 515 -19.67 21.48 6.31
CA LEU A 515 -20.63 20.38 6.36
C LEU A 515 -20.26 19.33 5.30
N HIS A 516 -20.45 18.06 5.61
CA HIS A 516 -20.33 16.96 4.67
C HIS A 516 -21.71 16.39 4.36
N ASN A 517 -22.15 16.44 3.09
CA ASN A 517 -23.48 16.03 2.66
C ASN A 517 -24.62 16.67 3.49
N GLY A 518 -24.45 17.95 3.84
CA GLY A 518 -25.41 18.71 4.67
C GLY A 518 -25.37 18.38 6.16
N GLN A 519 -24.46 17.50 6.62
CA GLN A 519 -24.32 17.10 8.02
C GLN A 519 -23.05 17.68 8.64
N ASN A 520 -23.07 17.91 9.95
CA ASN A 520 -21.90 18.37 10.69
C ASN A 520 -20.81 17.27 10.68
N ALA A 521 -19.61 17.63 10.22
CA ALA A 521 -18.46 16.74 10.05
C ALA A 521 -17.33 17.01 11.05
N SER A 522 -17.61 17.65 12.20
CA SER A 522 -16.59 18.06 13.17
C SER A 522 -15.79 16.87 13.73
N SER A 523 -16.37 15.67 13.73
CA SER A 523 -15.65 14.45 14.14
C SER A 523 -14.53 14.03 13.19
N TYR A 524 -14.53 14.51 11.94
CA TYR A 524 -13.50 14.20 10.94
C TYR A 524 -12.49 15.34 10.74
N ASN A 525 -12.80 16.57 11.14
CA ASN A 525 -11.93 17.73 10.90
C ASN A 525 -10.95 17.93 12.06
N ARG A 526 -9.66 17.68 11.82
CA ARG A 526 -8.61 17.67 12.86
C ARG A 526 -7.50 18.67 12.58
N ASN A 527 -6.81 19.10 13.65
CA ASN A 527 -5.45 19.64 13.55
C ASN A 527 -4.43 18.49 13.77
N MET A 528 -3.14 18.74 13.59
CA MET A 528 -2.12 17.68 13.71
C MET A 528 -2.07 17.04 15.11
N GLU A 529 -2.26 17.82 16.18
CA GLU A 529 -2.28 17.30 17.56
C GLU A 529 -3.46 16.37 17.81
N SER A 530 -4.68 16.79 17.47
CA SER A 530 -5.88 15.97 17.69
C SER A 530 -5.93 14.75 16.79
N HIS A 531 -5.41 14.85 15.55
CA HIS A 531 -5.30 13.71 14.65
C HIS A 531 -4.33 12.64 15.19
N ALA A 532 -3.18 13.05 15.73
CA ALA A 532 -2.24 12.12 16.36
C ALA A 532 -2.86 11.40 17.57
N VAL A 533 -3.62 12.12 18.40
CA VAL A 533 -4.35 11.55 19.55
C VAL A 533 -5.43 10.56 19.10
N GLU A 534 -6.20 10.90 18.06
CA GLU A 534 -7.24 10.02 17.52
C GLU A 534 -6.65 8.72 16.97
N ASN A 535 -5.54 8.79 16.25
CA ASN A 535 -4.85 7.60 15.74
C ASN A 535 -4.38 6.66 16.85
N VAL A 536 -3.90 7.20 17.99
CA VAL A 536 -3.55 6.38 19.16
C VAL A 536 -4.77 5.64 19.69
N LYS A 537 -5.89 6.35 19.81
CA LYS A 537 -7.15 5.76 20.28
C LYS A 537 -7.63 4.66 19.34
N ARG A 538 -7.64 4.89 18.03
CA ARG A 538 -8.09 3.89 17.04
C ARG A 538 -7.20 2.66 17.00
N TRP A 539 -5.88 2.86 16.96
CA TRP A 539 -4.95 1.73 16.96
C TRP A 539 -5.09 0.86 18.21
N PHE A 540 -5.30 1.49 19.37
CA PHE A 540 -5.42 0.77 20.64
C PHE A 540 -6.59 -0.22 20.66
N GLU A 541 -7.70 0.04 19.97
CA GLU A 541 -8.84 -0.89 19.91
C GLU A 541 -8.43 -2.23 19.29
N PHE A 542 -7.70 -2.21 18.17
CA PHE A 542 -7.18 -3.43 17.53
C PHE A 542 -6.05 -4.07 18.36
N TRP A 543 -5.14 -3.25 18.87
CA TRP A 543 -4.01 -3.73 19.68
C TRP A 543 -4.49 -4.42 20.97
N ASN A 544 -5.58 -3.95 21.58
CA ASN A 544 -6.12 -4.56 22.79
C ASN A 544 -6.61 -6.01 22.56
N GLU A 545 -6.99 -6.34 21.32
CA GLU A 545 -7.52 -7.64 20.91
C GLU A 545 -6.53 -8.49 20.10
N ARG A 546 -5.24 -8.13 20.11
CA ARG A 546 -4.15 -8.76 19.35
C ARG A 546 -3.82 -10.20 19.78
N PRO A 547 -2.97 -10.92 19.03
CA PRO A 547 -2.43 -12.22 19.46
C PRO A 547 -1.83 -12.21 20.87
N GLY A 548 -2.13 -13.26 21.64
CA GLY A 548 -1.75 -13.38 23.07
C GLY A 548 -2.85 -12.97 24.05
N THR A 549 -3.94 -12.40 23.55
CA THR A 549 -5.09 -11.96 24.36
C THR A 549 -6.29 -12.89 24.28
N GLY A 550 -6.19 -14.06 23.67
CA GLY A 550 -7.30 -15.03 23.63
C GLY A 550 -7.14 -16.06 22.54
N LYS A 551 -8.15 -16.92 22.41
CA LYS A 551 -8.25 -17.86 21.28
C LYS A 551 -8.73 -17.12 20.02
N ARG A 552 -9.71 -16.23 20.16
CA ARG A 552 -10.14 -15.31 19.11
C ARG A 552 -9.30 -14.03 19.21
N VAL A 553 -8.74 -13.59 18.09
CA VAL A 553 -7.87 -12.41 18.04
C VAL A 553 -8.17 -11.56 16.81
N SER A 554 -7.87 -10.27 16.91
CA SER A 554 -7.79 -9.39 15.75
C SER A 554 -6.42 -9.56 15.09
N ALA A 555 -6.39 -9.65 13.76
CA ALA A 555 -5.15 -9.63 12.99
C ALA A 555 -4.61 -8.21 12.79
N GLY A 556 -5.30 -7.17 13.26
CA GLY A 556 -4.85 -5.77 13.25
C GLY A 556 -5.67 -4.92 12.29
N GLY A 557 -5.04 -3.94 11.64
CA GLY A 557 -5.72 -3.04 10.72
C GLY A 557 -4.81 -1.98 10.10
N VAL A 558 -5.25 -1.37 9.00
CA VAL A 558 -4.51 -0.32 8.29
C VAL A 558 -5.24 1.02 8.33
N ASN A 559 -4.52 2.09 8.64
CA ASN A 559 -5.04 3.45 8.67
C ASN A 559 -5.33 3.93 7.24
N ILE A 560 -6.43 4.63 7.01
CA ILE A 560 -6.78 5.09 5.67
C ILE A 560 -5.94 6.28 5.21
N ILE A 561 -5.30 6.09 4.07
CA ILE A 561 -4.37 7.00 3.41
C ILE A 561 -3.07 7.14 4.19
N PHE A 562 -1.95 6.91 3.52
CA PHE A 562 -0.64 7.30 4.04
C PHE A 562 -0.28 8.73 3.62
N SER A 563 -0.41 9.04 2.34
CA SER A 563 -0.13 10.35 1.76
C SER A 563 -1.40 10.94 1.19
N GLU A 564 -1.68 12.20 1.50
CA GLU A 564 -2.87 12.92 1.02
C GLU A 564 -3.12 12.69 -0.48
N THR A 565 -4.39 12.60 -0.85
CA THR A 565 -4.81 12.08 -2.14
C THR A 565 -5.88 12.95 -2.77
N ASN A 566 -5.80 13.16 -4.09
CA ASN A 566 -6.75 13.90 -4.91
C ASN A 566 -8.00 13.07 -5.21
N THR A 567 -8.57 12.43 -4.19
CA THR A 567 -9.81 11.64 -4.23
C THR A 567 -10.86 12.25 -3.32
N HIS A 568 -12.03 11.61 -3.16
CA HIS A 568 -13.12 12.16 -2.36
C HIS A 568 -12.66 12.61 -0.96
N HIS A 569 -13.18 13.74 -0.50
CA HIS A 569 -12.80 14.39 0.74
C HIS A 569 -14.01 14.85 1.56
N ARG A 570 -13.78 15.16 2.84
CA ARG A 570 -14.77 15.69 3.79
C ARG A 570 -14.37 17.07 4.32
N GLY A 571 -13.10 17.43 4.14
CA GLY A 571 -12.51 18.69 4.58
C GLY A 571 -12.75 19.88 3.63
N SER A 572 -12.14 21.00 4.00
CA SER A 572 -12.20 22.29 3.29
C SER A 572 -11.44 22.34 1.96
N GLU A 573 -10.48 21.44 1.75
CA GLU A 573 -9.69 21.40 0.51
C GLU A 573 -10.37 20.50 -0.52
N ASN A 574 -10.00 20.63 -1.80
CA ASN A 574 -10.48 19.79 -2.91
C ASN A 574 -9.76 18.42 -3.03
N TYR A 575 -9.17 17.96 -1.93
CA TYR A 575 -8.46 16.68 -1.83
C TYR A 575 -8.56 16.15 -0.40
N ARG A 576 -8.33 14.84 -0.24
CA ARG A 576 -8.48 14.15 1.04
C ARG A 576 -7.22 14.26 1.88
N ARG A 577 -7.40 14.67 3.14
CA ARG A 577 -6.29 15.01 4.05
C ARG A 577 -6.04 14.00 5.18
N SER A 578 -6.42 12.75 4.95
CA SER A 578 -6.28 11.68 5.96
C SER A 578 -4.84 11.22 6.18
N GLY A 579 -3.94 11.47 5.22
CA GLY A 579 -2.56 10.96 5.29
C GLY A 579 -1.72 11.49 6.46
N GLU A 580 -0.81 10.64 6.93
CA GLU A 580 0.28 10.87 7.90
C GLU A 580 1.43 11.68 7.33
N VAL A 581 1.49 11.77 6.01
CA VAL A 581 2.30 12.74 5.28
C VAL A 581 1.39 13.54 4.36
N ASP A 582 1.77 14.77 4.06
CA ASP A 582 1.07 15.55 3.04
C ASP A 582 1.30 14.98 1.62
N ALA A 583 0.65 15.55 0.61
CA ALA A 583 0.80 15.13 -0.79
C ALA A 583 2.25 15.19 -1.30
N LEU A 584 3.10 16.03 -0.70
CA LEU A 584 4.53 16.15 -1.00
C LEU A 584 5.42 15.24 -0.15
N ARG A 585 4.82 14.34 0.65
CA ARG A 585 5.50 13.44 1.61
C ARG A 585 6.29 14.22 2.67
N ILE A 586 5.72 15.31 3.17
CA ILE A 586 6.19 16.00 4.38
C ILE A 586 5.43 15.44 5.58
N ILE A 587 6.18 15.00 6.59
CA ILE A 587 5.67 14.29 7.76
C ILE A 587 4.80 15.18 8.66
N LYS A 588 3.64 14.66 9.08
CA LYS A 588 2.75 15.24 10.08
C LYS A 588 2.95 14.62 11.47
N GLU A 589 2.30 15.12 12.51
CA GLU A 589 2.45 14.58 13.87
C GLU A 589 1.88 13.16 14.04
N ASN A 590 0.80 12.83 13.34
CA ASN A 590 0.17 11.50 13.34
C ASN A 590 1.09 10.39 12.81
N TYR A 591 2.10 10.70 11.99
CA TYR A 591 3.15 9.76 11.59
C TYR A 591 3.94 9.24 12.80
N TYR A 592 4.28 10.12 13.74
CA TYR A 592 5.07 9.76 14.92
C TYR A 592 4.27 8.93 15.93
N ALA A 593 2.93 9.08 15.94
CA ALA A 593 2.06 8.19 16.70
C ALA A 593 2.28 6.73 16.28
N HIS A 594 2.15 6.46 14.99
CA HIS A 594 2.40 5.14 14.40
C HIS A 594 3.84 4.67 14.62
N LYS A 595 4.82 5.54 14.39
CA LYS A 595 6.24 5.22 14.62
C LYS A 595 6.52 4.71 16.03
N VAL A 596 5.86 5.25 17.05
CA VAL A 596 6.00 4.80 18.43
C VAL A 596 5.21 3.52 18.71
N MET A 597 3.94 3.45 18.28
CA MET A 597 3.04 2.35 18.64
C MET A 597 3.34 1.04 17.90
N TRP A 598 3.87 1.14 16.67
CA TRP A 598 4.04 0.00 15.76
C TRP A 598 5.44 -0.60 15.75
N ASP A 599 6.38 -0.16 16.60
CA ASP A 599 7.75 -0.67 16.57
C ASP A 599 7.91 -2.08 17.17
N GLY A 600 7.30 -3.07 16.53
CA GLY A 600 7.33 -4.48 16.88
C GLY A 600 6.38 -5.32 16.02
N TRP A 601 6.46 -6.65 16.15
CA TRP A 601 5.67 -7.58 15.35
C TRP A 601 4.24 -7.76 15.85
N VAL A 602 4.03 -7.80 17.17
CA VAL A 602 2.70 -7.81 17.81
C VAL A 602 2.70 -6.86 19.00
N ASN A 603 3.62 -7.07 19.95
CA ASN A 603 3.93 -6.08 20.98
C ASN A 603 5.05 -5.13 20.50
N PRO A 604 5.11 -3.89 21.01
CA PRO A 604 6.29 -3.04 20.84
C PRO A 604 7.54 -3.75 21.39
N GLU A 605 8.58 -3.84 20.56
CA GLU A 605 9.86 -4.49 20.91
C GLU A 605 10.94 -3.46 21.21
N ARG A 606 10.82 -2.25 20.64
CA ARG A 606 11.74 -1.14 20.88
C ARG A 606 10.97 0.03 21.51
N PRO A 607 11.33 0.44 22.74
CA PRO A 607 10.68 1.57 23.40
C PRO A 607 10.82 2.87 22.59
N GLY A 608 9.69 3.51 22.30
CA GLY A 608 9.60 4.77 21.57
C GLY A 608 8.90 5.84 22.42
N ILE A 609 9.20 7.10 22.15
CA ILE A 609 8.56 8.25 22.81
C ILE A 609 8.55 9.48 21.91
N HIS A 610 7.42 10.18 21.84
CA HIS A 610 7.22 11.39 21.06
C HIS A 610 6.37 12.41 21.81
N ILE A 611 6.85 13.66 21.91
CA ILE A 611 6.03 14.79 22.36
C ILE A 611 5.28 15.32 21.15
N VAL A 612 3.95 15.40 21.20
CA VAL A 612 3.13 15.92 20.10
C VAL A 612 3.27 17.46 20.02
N GLY A 613 3.38 18.02 18.82
CA GLY A 613 3.36 19.47 18.56
C GLY A 613 4.74 20.13 18.43
N HIS A 614 4.93 21.31 19.03
CA HIS A 614 6.22 22.03 19.08
C HIS A 614 6.39 22.72 20.44
N TRP A 615 7.41 23.58 20.60
CA TRP A 615 7.66 24.31 21.86
C TRP A 615 7.82 25.82 21.65
N ASN A 616 6.98 26.38 20.77
CA ASN A 616 6.94 27.79 20.37
C ASN A 616 5.50 28.31 20.52
N TYR A 617 5.15 28.81 21.70
CA TYR A 617 3.81 29.33 21.99
C TYR A 617 3.90 30.74 22.54
N ASP A 618 2.76 31.43 22.60
CA ASP A 618 2.65 32.70 23.32
C ASP A 618 2.87 32.48 24.84
N PRO A 619 3.52 33.41 25.57
CA PRO A 619 3.75 33.33 27.01
C PRO A 619 2.50 33.07 27.87
N SER A 620 1.31 33.44 27.38
CA SER A 620 0.04 33.23 28.07
C SER A 620 -0.52 31.80 27.93
N VAL A 621 -0.02 31.01 26.99
CA VAL A 621 -0.56 29.68 26.67
C VAL A 621 -0.37 28.70 27.84
N LYS A 622 -1.48 28.11 28.24
CA LYS A 622 -1.54 26.94 29.12
C LYS A 622 -2.38 25.88 28.43
N LYS A 623 -1.75 24.76 28.04
CA LYS A 623 -2.43 23.69 27.30
C LYS A 623 -2.08 22.32 27.86
N ASN A 624 -2.83 21.30 27.44
CA ASN A 624 -2.42 19.92 27.68
C ASN A 624 -1.22 19.59 26.80
N ILE A 625 -0.30 18.79 27.33
CA ILE A 625 0.78 18.19 26.53
C ILE A 625 0.51 16.70 26.41
N TYR A 626 0.53 16.23 25.17
CA TYR A 626 0.38 14.82 24.85
C TYR A 626 1.74 14.22 24.52
N VAL A 627 2.05 13.10 25.16
CA VAL A 627 3.22 12.29 24.87
C VAL A 627 2.77 10.90 24.49
N ILE A 628 3.21 10.42 23.33
CA ILE A 628 2.95 9.06 22.85
C ILE A 628 4.17 8.23 23.21
N SER A 629 3.98 7.13 23.94
CA SER A 629 5.08 6.30 24.42
C SER A 629 4.65 4.84 24.59
N SER A 630 5.56 3.90 24.28
CA SER A 630 5.40 2.47 24.62
C SER A 630 5.93 2.11 26.01
N ALA A 631 6.41 3.09 26.79
CA ALA A 631 6.86 2.88 28.17
C ALA A 631 5.69 2.56 29.13
N ASP A 632 6.02 2.19 30.38
CA ASP A 632 5.02 1.98 31.43
C ASP A 632 4.62 3.30 32.10
N LYS A 633 5.60 4.18 32.36
CA LYS A 633 5.40 5.54 32.91
C LYS A 633 6.16 6.57 32.08
N VAL A 634 5.65 7.80 32.01
CA VAL A 634 6.32 8.92 31.35
C VAL A 634 6.37 10.11 32.29
N GLU A 635 7.56 10.65 32.51
CA GLU A 635 7.80 11.90 33.23
C GLU A 635 8.00 13.05 32.23
N LEU A 636 7.42 14.22 32.50
CA LEU A 636 7.63 15.44 31.70
C LEU A 636 8.48 16.43 32.49
N LYS A 637 9.46 17.05 31.83
CA LYS A 637 10.28 18.12 32.41
C LYS A 637 10.27 19.36 31.53
N VAL A 638 10.16 20.53 32.16
CA VAL A 638 10.34 21.84 31.51
C VAL A 638 11.57 22.50 32.11
N ASN A 639 12.57 22.81 31.29
CA ASN A 639 13.85 23.38 31.71
C ASN A 639 14.51 22.57 32.86
N GLY A 640 14.48 21.24 32.74
CA GLY A 640 15.02 20.31 33.73
C GLY A 640 14.16 20.08 34.98
N ARG A 641 13.13 20.90 35.21
CA ARG A 641 12.20 20.73 36.34
C ARG A 641 11.10 19.73 36.01
N SER A 642 10.98 18.69 36.83
CA SER A 642 9.90 17.70 36.71
C SER A 642 8.52 18.28 36.98
N LEU A 643 7.56 17.88 36.14
CA LEU A 643 6.13 18.11 36.30
C LEU A 643 5.39 16.83 36.75
N GLY A 644 6.12 15.78 37.11
CA GLY A 644 5.57 14.49 37.51
C GLY A 644 5.28 13.54 36.33
N PHE A 645 4.48 12.50 36.60
CA PHE A 645 4.11 11.47 35.63
C PHE A 645 2.77 11.77 34.96
N GLY A 646 2.66 11.49 33.66
CA GLY A 646 1.46 11.74 32.87
C GLY A 646 0.35 10.74 33.13
N GLU A 647 -0.90 11.15 32.89
CA GLU A 647 -2.08 10.29 32.93
C GLU A 647 -2.10 9.38 31.69
N LYS A 648 -1.90 8.07 31.89
CA LYS A 648 -1.88 7.06 30.82
C LYS A 648 -3.31 6.72 30.36
N SER A 649 -3.54 6.72 29.05
CA SER A 649 -4.79 6.32 28.40
C SER A 649 -4.49 5.59 27.08
N ASN A 650 -5.41 4.75 26.61
CA ASN A 650 -5.32 4.04 25.34
C ASN A 650 -3.98 3.32 25.11
N GLY A 651 -3.39 2.74 26.17
CA GLY A 651 -2.12 2.00 26.13
C GLY A 651 -0.85 2.82 25.89
N PHE A 652 -0.92 3.94 25.15
CA PHE A 652 0.25 4.65 24.64
C PHE A 652 0.23 6.17 24.87
N LEU A 653 -0.91 6.76 25.24
CA LEU A 653 -1.08 8.20 25.35
C LEU A 653 -0.91 8.67 26.79
N TYR A 654 -0.01 9.61 27.03
CA TYR A 654 0.24 10.24 28.32
C TYR A 654 -0.14 11.72 28.26
N THR A 655 -1.08 12.13 29.11
CA THR A 655 -1.57 13.51 29.15
C THR A 655 -1.04 14.25 30.37
N PHE A 656 -0.48 15.45 30.14
CA PHE A 656 -0.06 16.39 31.18
C PHE A 656 -0.95 17.63 31.10
N LYS A 657 -1.79 17.83 32.12
CA LYS A 657 -2.84 18.85 32.07
C LYS A 657 -2.30 20.25 32.33
N ARG A 658 -2.73 21.22 31.52
CA ARG A 658 -2.54 22.67 31.76
C ARG A 658 -1.08 23.08 32.01
N VAL A 659 -0.15 22.51 31.24
CA VAL A 659 1.28 22.88 31.29
C VAL A 659 1.42 24.32 30.79
N THR A 660 2.08 25.16 31.58
CA THR A 660 2.43 26.53 31.18
C THR A 660 3.64 26.48 30.27
N TRP A 661 3.57 27.14 29.12
CA TRP A 661 4.74 27.26 28.26
C TRP A 661 5.79 28.16 28.92
N ILE A 662 7.04 27.70 28.90
CA ILE A 662 8.21 28.46 29.33
C ILE A 662 9.26 28.27 28.23
N PRO A 663 9.85 29.36 27.69
CA PRO A 663 10.87 29.24 26.66
C PRO A 663 12.04 28.39 27.16
N GLY A 664 12.60 27.58 26.28
CA GLY A 664 13.71 26.67 26.59
C GLY A 664 13.44 25.27 26.08
N THR A 665 13.53 24.26 26.94
CA THR A 665 13.42 22.84 26.56
C THR A 665 12.27 22.16 27.30
N ILE A 666 11.44 21.45 26.55
CA ILE A 666 10.53 20.43 27.10
C ILE A 666 11.10 19.05 26.78
N SER A 667 11.13 18.15 27.75
CA SER A 667 11.61 16.79 27.59
C SER A 667 10.66 15.78 28.23
N ALA A 668 10.55 14.61 27.63
CA ALA A 668 9.75 13.50 28.14
C ALA A 668 10.63 12.26 28.26
N ILE A 669 10.51 11.57 29.38
CA ILE A 669 11.35 10.42 29.75
C ILE A 669 10.44 9.24 30.04
N GLY A 670 10.61 8.14 29.32
CA GLY A 670 9.87 6.89 29.51
C GLY A 670 10.60 5.92 30.42
N TYR A 671 9.85 5.29 31.32
CA TYR A 671 10.32 4.33 32.31
C TYR A 671 9.58 2.99 32.18
N ASP A 672 10.28 1.89 32.40
CA ASP A 672 9.67 0.56 32.55
C ASP A 672 9.01 0.38 33.93
N SER A 673 8.32 -0.75 34.11
CA SER A 673 7.63 -1.14 35.35
C SER A 673 8.56 -1.25 36.56
N LYS A 674 9.88 -1.40 36.35
CA LYS A 674 10.90 -1.44 37.40
C LYS A 674 11.49 -0.07 37.71
N GLY A 675 11.05 0.98 37.01
CA GLY A 675 11.52 2.35 37.19
C GLY A 675 12.82 2.67 36.44
N LYS A 676 13.27 1.83 35.51
CA LYS A 676 14.44 2.12 34.67
C LYS A 676 14.04 3.01 33.50
N GLN A 677 14.82 4.05 33.24
CA GLN A 677 14.67 4.88 32.04
C GLN A 677 15.01 4.07 30.78
N ILE A 678 14.11 4.05 29.79
CA ILE A 678 14.24 3.24 28.56
C ILE A 678 14.15 4.06 27.27
N CYS A 679 13.56 5.24 27.30
CA CYS A 679 13.50 6.15 26.14
C CYS A 679 13.39 7.62 26.61
N THR A 680 13.82 8.56 25.76
CA THR A 680 13.72 10.00 26.03
C THR A 680 13.56 10.77 24.74
N THR A 681 12.88 11.92 24.79
CA THR A 681 12.79 12.88 23.69
C THR A 681 12.72 14.31 24.22
N GLN A 682 13.02 15.29 23.37
CA GLN A 682 12.94 16.70 23.73
C GLN A 682 12.55 17.58 22.54
N LYS A 683 11.91 18.71 22.82
CA LYS A 683 11.73 19.82 21.89
C LYS A 683 12.24 21.11 22.53
N ILE A 684 12.70 22.02 21.69
CA ILE A 684 13.24 23.31 22.11
C ILE A 684 12.41 24.45 21.54
N THR A 685 12.38 25.57 22.24
CA THR A 685 11.89 26.83 21.69
C THR A 685 12.87 27.32 20.63
N VAL A 686 12.38 27.42 19.40
CA VAL A 686 13.13 27.90 18.24
C VAL A 686 13.11 29.43 18.21
N GLY A 687 14.21 30.07 17.78
CA GLY A 687 14.30 31.52 17.64
C GLY A 687 13.43 32.10 16.50
N PRO A 688 13.44 33.43 16.32
CA PRO A 688 12.74 34.06 15.21
C PRO A 688 13.34 33.62 13.85
N PRO A 689 12.53 33.59 12.78
CA PRO A 689 13.00 33.39 11.41
C PRO A 689 14.10 34.38 11.00
N VAL A 690 15.17 33.89 10.38
CA VAL A 690 16.24 34.76 9.83
C VAL A 690 16.69 34.40 8.41
N ALA A 691 16.48 33.16 7.98
CA ALA A 691 16.96 32.68 6.68
C ALA A 691 16.11 31.56 6.11
N LEU A 692 16.22 31.38 4.79
CA LEU A 692 15.77 30.18 4.09
C LEU A 692 16.90 29.15 4.02
N ARG A 693 16.55 27.87 3.96
CA ARG A 693 17.46 26.76 3.66
C ARG A 693 16.84 25.87 2.60
N LEU A 694 17.61 25.56 1.55
CA LEU A 694 17.24 24.59 0.53
C LEU A 694 18.01 23.28 0.73
N LYS A 695 17.29 22.15 0.69
CA LYS A 695 17.86 20.80 0.77
C LYS A 695 17.43 19.96 -0.43
N ASN A 696 18.37 19.21 -0.99
CA ASN A 696 18.07 18.19 -1.99
C ASN A 696 17.80 16.84 -1.30
N ILE A 697 16.62 16.27 -1.52
CA ILE A 697 16.35 14.86 -1.19
C ILE A 697 16.76 14.03 -2.40
N LYS A 698 17.89 13.33 -2.25
CA LYS A 698 18.63 12.74 -3.37
C LYS A 698 18.04 11.40 -3.79
N SER A 699 17.78 11.28 -5.09
CA SER A 699 17.68 9.98 -5.75
C SER A 699 18.97 9.17 -5.53
N PRO A 700 18.89 7.86 -5.21
CA PRO A 700 20.07 6.98 -5.12
C PRO A 700 20.93 6.98 -6.40
N LYS A 701 20.34 7.29 -7.56
CA LYS A 701 21.02 7.33 -8.86
C LYS A 701 21.59 8.71 -9.20
N GLY A 702 21.31 9.73 -8.40
CA GLY A 702 21.48 11.13 -8.76
C GLY A 702 20.37 11.62 -9.70
N PHE A 703 20.46 12.88 -10.15
CA PHE A 703 19.44 13.49 -11.00
C PHE A 703 19.76 13.21 -12.48
N ILE A 704 18.85 12.59 -13.22
CA ILE A 704 19.07 12.09 -14.58
C ILE A 704 18.35 12.97 -15.60
N ALA A 705 19.03 13.32 -16.70
CA ALA A 705 18.48 14.11 -17.81
C ALA A 705 17.71 13.22 -18.82
N ASP A 706 16.64 12.56 -18.36
CA ASP A 706 15.77 11.72 -19.19
C ASP A 706 14.41 12.36 -19.50
N GLY A 707 14.17 13.60 -19.04
CA GLY A 707 12.91 14.31 -19.23
C GLY A 707 11.78 13.86 -18.30
N HIS A 708 12.05 12.92 -17.37
CA HIS A 708 11.05 12.31 -16.49
C HIS A 708 11.49 12.29 -15.01
N ASP A 709 12.78 12.12 -14.74
CA ASP A 709 13.32 12.11 -13.38
C ASP A 709 12.99 13.43 -12.66
N LEU A 710 12.79 13.32 -11.36
CA LEU A 710 12.41 14.41 -10.48
C LEU A 710 13.51 14.62 -9.44
N ALA A 711 13.75 15.87 -9.08
CA ALA A 711 14.46 16.25 -7.88
C ALA A 711 13.47 16.85 -6.88
N LEU A 712 13.60 16.46 -5.61
CA LEU A 712 12.84 16.99 -4.51
C LEU A 712 13.68 18.05 -3.79
N VAL A 713 13.22 19.30 -3.82
CA VAL A 713 13.88 20.43 -3.16
C VAL A 713 13.04 20.89 -1.98
N GLU A 714 13.48 20.58 -0.77
CA GLU A 714 12.83 21.04 0.45
C GLU A 714 13.30 22.45 0.81
N VAL A 715 12.36 23.34 1.11
CA VAL A 715 12.61 24.68 1.64
C VAL A 715 12.21 24.74 3.10
N GLU A 716 13.08 25.30 3.95
CA GLU A 716 12.79 25.55 5.36
C GLU A 716 13.03 27.02 5.71
N VAL A 717 12.19 27.55 6.58
CA VAL A 717 12.47 28.80 7.31
C VAL A 717 13.18 28.43 8.60
N ILE A 718 14.36 29.01 8.83
CA ILE A 718 15.22 28.67 9.96
C ILE A 718 15.55 29.88 10.85
N ASP A 719 15.83 29.61 12.12
CA ASP A 719 16.36 30.58 13.07
C ASP A 719 17.89 30.74 12.93
N ALA A 720 18.48 31.66 13.70
CA ALA A 720 19.91 31.93 13.70
C ALA A 720 20.79 30.73 14.14
N LYS A 721 20.19 29.67 14.69
CA LYS A 721 20.86 28.43 15.08
C LYS A 721 20.64 27.30 14.06
N GLY A 722 19.92 27.57 12.97
CA GLY A 722 19.61 26.60 11.92
C GLY A 722 18.45 25.65 12.22
N ASN A 723 17.68 25.91 13.27
CA ASN A 723 16.48 25.13 13.60
C ASN A 723 15.29 25.59 12.74
N ARG A 724 14.46 24.66 12.27
CA ARG A 724 13.21 24.99 11.55
C ARG A 724 12.26 25.75 12.47
N CYS A 725 11.79 26.92 12.05
CA CYS A 725 10.78 27.70 12.77
C CYS A 725 9.40 27.06 12.59
N PRO A 726 8.84 26.36 13.59
CA PRO A 726 7.66 25.50 13.40
C PRO A 726 6.38 26.29 13.12
N THR A 727 6.33 27.59 13.41
CA THR A 727 5.15 28.45 13.21
C THR A 727 5.29 29.37 12.00
N ALA A 728 6.34 29.22 11.20
CA ALA A 728 6.57 30.09 10.04
C ALA A 728 5.60 29.77 8.89
N LEU A 729 5.07 30.84 8.28
CA LEU A 729 4.12 30.82 7.16
C LEU A 729 4.57 31.73 5.99
N ASN A 730 5.86 32.06 5.95
CA ASN A 730 6.42 33.03 5.00
C ASN A 730 6.14 32.61 3.55
N MET A 731 5.74 33.58 2.71
CA MET A 731 5.70 33.41 1.26
C MET A 731 7.12 33.30 0.71
N VAL A 732 7.39 32.25 -0.05
CA VAL A 732 8.67 32.02 -0.71
C VAL A 732 8.52 32.18 -2.21
N ASN A 733 9.41 32.96 -2.81
CA ASN A 733 9.54 33.14 -4.25
C ASN A 733 10.71 32.31 -4.77
N PHE A 734 10.48 31.55 -5.84
CA PHE A 734 11.47 30.69 -6.45
C PHE A 734 11.87 31.18 -7.84
N THR A 735 13.15 31.04 -8.15
CA THR A 735 13.64 31.09 -9.54
C THR A 735 14.33 29.77 -9.88
N LEU A 736 14.23 29.39 -11.15
CA LEU A 736 14.82 28.18 -11.70
C LEU A 736 15.60 28.60 -12.95
N ASP A 737 16.88 28.29 -12.97
CA ASP A 737 17.79 28.50 -14.10
C ASP A 737 18.48 27.18 -14.48
N GLY A 738 18.76 26.97 -15.76
CA GLY A 738 19.30 25.73 -16.31
C GLY A 738 18.26 24.74 -16.88
N PRO A 739 18.70 23.57 -17.38
CA PRO A 739 17.90 22.68 -18.23
C PRO A 739 16.94 21.78 -17.44
N ALA A 740 15.96 22.39 -16.76
CA ALA A 740 14.93 21.70 -15.98
C ALA A 740 13.56 22.38 -16.10
N VAL A 741 12.52 21.65 -15.74
CA VAL A 741 11.13 22.12 -15.72
C VAL A 741 10.65 22.23 -14.28
N TRP A 742 10.15 23.40 -13.91
CA TRP A 742 9.50 23.62 -12.63
C TRP A 742 8.15 22.89 -12.58
N ARG A 743 7.95 22.04 -11.57
CA ARG A 743 6.65 21.39 -11.29
C ARG A 743 5.98 21.92 -10.02
N GLY A 744 6.65 22.77 -9.25
CA GLY A 744 6.04 23.48 -8.14
C GLY A 744 5.97 22.69 -6.84
N GLY A 745 5.27 23.28 -5.88
CA GLY A 745 4.93 22.68 -4.60
C GLY A 745 3.43 22.71 -4.40
N MET A 746 2.99 22.71 -3.14
CA MET A 746 1.59 22.78 -2.76
C MET A 746 1.46 23.49 -1.41
N ALA A 747 0.42 24.28 -1.24
CA ALA A 747 0.01 24.85 0.05
C ALA A 747 -1.47 25.20 0.01
N GLN A 748 -2.11 25.37 1.16
CA GLN A 748 -3.48 25.84 1.24
C GLN A 748 -3.58 27.28 0.68
N GLY A 749 -4.41 27.46 -0.36
CA GLY A 749 -4.69 28.75 -0.99
C GLY A 749 -5.29 28.58 -2.38
N PRO A 750 -5.38 29.66 -3.18
CA PRO A 750 -5.93 29.60 -4.53
C PRO A 750 -5.22 28.54 -5.40
N ASP A 751 -6.00 27.66 -6.01
CA ASP A 751 -5.52 26.55 -6.85
C ASP A 751 -4.45 25.67 -6.17
N ASN A 752 -4.42 25.64 -4.83
CA ASN A 752 -3.38 25.00 -4.00
C ASN A 752 -1.93 25.38 -4.36
N TYR A 753 -1.73 26.53 -5.02
CA TYR A 753 -0.46 26.99 -5.58
C TYR A 753 0.20 26.02 -6.58
N ILE A 754 -0.58 25.12 -7.19
CA ILE A 754 -0.05 24.16 -8.16
C ILE A 754 0.61 24.90 -9.34
N LEU A 755 1.85 24.48 -9.66
CA LEU A 755 2.73 25.06 -10.69
C LEU A 755 3.23 26.49 -10.44
N THR A 756 2.79 27.18 -9.39
CA THR A 756 3.27 28.54 -9.12
C THR A 756 4.72 28.51 -8.62
N LYS A 757 5.45 29.62 -8.84
CA LYS A 757 6.80 29.84 -8.28
C LYS A 757 6.77 30.62 -6.97
N THR A 758 5.59 30.87 -6.42
CA THR A 758 5.40 31.71 -5.24
C THR A 758 4.32 31.08 -4.38
N TYR A 759 4.71 30.52 -3.23
CA TYR A 759 3.81 29.85 -2.28
C TYR A 759 4.40 29.86 -0.86
N PRO A 760 3.56 29.73 0.18
CA PRO A 760 4.02 29.81 1.55
C PRO A 760 4.70 28.51 2.01
N VAL A 761 5.60 28.63 2.98
CA VAL A 761 5.88 27.48 3.86
C VAL A 761 4.69 27.23 4.78
N GLU A 762 4.50 25.98 5.18
CA GLU A 762 3.52 25.61 6.21
C GLU A 762 4.27 24.91 7.32
N GLY A 763 4.11 25.34 8.57
CA GLY A 763 4.91 24.79 9.68
C GLY A 763 6.43 25.00 9.51
N GLY A 764 6.82 26.05 8.79
CA GLY A 764 8.22 26.37 8.45
C GLY A 764 8.87 25.50 7.38
N VAL A 765 8.12 24.65 6.67
CA VAL A 765 8.64 23.81 5.58
C VAL A 765 7.69 23.73 4.39
N ASN A 766 8.25 23.59 3.19
CA ASN A 766 7.55 23.14 2.00
C ASN A 766 8.51 22.42 1.04
N ARG A 767 8.03 21.90 -0.08
CA ARG A 767 8.84 21.15 -1.05
C ARG A 767 8.45 21.49 -2.48
N ALA A 768 9.47 21.65 -3.33
CA ALA A 768 9.32 21.80 -4.77
C ALA A 768 9.73 20.53 -5.51
N LEU A 769 9.02 20.23 -6.60
CA LEU A 769 9.33 19.22 -7.59
C LEU A 769 10.00 19.88 -8.80
N ILE A 770 11.16 19.37 -9.20
CA ILE A 770 11.91 19.82 -10.38
C ILE A 770 12.09 18.65 -11.33
N ARG A 771 11.50 18.70 -12.52
CA ARG A 771 11.65 17.66 -13.54
C ARG A 771 12.86 17.95 -14.41
N SER A 772 13.64 16.92 -14.72
CA SER A 772 14.74 17.05 -15.67
C SER A 772 14.23 17.36 -17.08
N THR A 773 15.10 17.92 -17.92
CA THR A 773 14.92 17.84 -19.38
C THR A 773 15.82 16.73 -19.94
N LEU A 774 15.81 16.53 -21.26
CA LEU A 774 16.79 15.67 -21.94
C LEU A 774 18.21 16.29 -22.00
N GLN A 775 18.32 17.60 -21.73
CA GLN A 775 19.59 18.29 -21.78
C GLN A 775 20.30 18.20 -20.41
N THR A 776 21.54 17.74 -20.43
CA THR A 776 22.39 17.76 -19.24
C THR A 776 22.84 19.17 -18.90
N GLY A 777 22.99 19.47 -17.61
CA GLY A 777 23.60 20.71 -17.17
C GLY A 777 23.43 20.97 -15.69
N THR A 778 23.84 22.16 -15.29
CA THR A 778 23.64 22.67 -13.94
C THR A 778 22.28 23.35 -13.85
N VAL A 779 21.50 22.97 -12.86
CA VAL A 779 20.19 23.55 -12.53
C VAL A 779 20.34 24.32 -11.22
N ILE A 780 20.03 25.61 -11.23
CA ILE A 780 20.15 26.50 -10.08
C ILE A 780 18.75 26.89 -9.63
N ILE A 781 18.44 26.57 -8.38
CA ILE A 781 17.21 26.99 -7.71
C ILE A 781 17.57 28.06 -6.70
N LYS A 782 16.92 29.22 -6.77
CA LYS A 782 17.02 30.26 -5.73
C LYS A 782 15.67 30.43 -5.07
N ALA A 783 15.67 30.60 -3.76
CA ALA A 783 14.50 30.88 -2.96
C ALA A 783 14.73 32.18 -2.18
N SER A 784 13.77 33.09 -2.25
CA SER A 784 13.78 34.37 -1.53
C SER A 784 12.46 34.59 -0.80
N SER A 785 12.51 35.33 0.31
CA SER A 785 11.33 35.69 1.10
C SER A 785 11.59 37.00 1.82
N GLU A 786 10.57 37.84 1.94
CA GLU A 786 10.69 39.15 2.57
C GLU A 786 11.21 39.03 4.01
N GLY A 787 12.26 39.80 4.33
CA GLY A 787 12.87 39.82 5.65
C GLY A 787 13.75 38.61 6.00
N LEU A 788 13.95 37.64 5.10
CA LEU A 788 14.81 36.48 5.31
C LEU A 788 16.01 36.51 4.37
N SER A 789 17.13 35.93 4.81
CA SER A 789 18.26 35.67 3.90
C SER A 789 17.88 34.59 2.88
N ASP A 790 18.19 34.86 1.60
CA ASP A 790 17.92 33.95 0.48
C ASP A 790 18.73 32.65 0.57
N ALA A 791 18.25 31.62 -0.14
CA ALA A 791 18.95 30.36 -0.32
C ALA A 791 19.13 30.01 -1.79
N THR A 792 20.25 29.36 -2.13
CA THR A 792 20.52 28.84 -3.47
C THR A 792 20.94 27.39 -3.38
N LEU A 793 20.42 26.55 -4.28
CA LEU A 793 20.78 25.15 -4.44
C LEU A 793 21.18 24.89 -5.89
N SER A 794 22.32 24.22 -6.09
CA SER A 794 22.78 23.78 -7.41
C SER A 794 22.65 22.26 -7.52
N LEU A 795 21.98 21.81 -8.57
CA LEU A 795 21.84 20.41 -8.95
C LEU A 795 22.55 20.19 -10.29
N VAL A 796 23.10 18.99 -10.51
CA VAL A 796 23.74 18.63 -11.78
C VAL A 796 23.06 17.39 -12.32
N THR A 797 22.57 17.47 -13.55
CA THR A 797 21.95 16.32 -14.21
C THR A 797 22.99 15.45 -14.91
N LYS A 798 22.78 14.13 -14.85
CA LYS A 798 23.60 13.13 -15.53
C LYS A 798 23.00 12.79 -16.90
N PRO A 799 23.81 12.48 -17.93
CA PRO A 799 23.31 12.10 -19.24
C PRO A 799 22.51 10.78 -19.17
N PHE A 800 21.49 10.69 -20.02
CA PHE A 800 20.71 9.49 -20.25
C PHE A 800 20.77 9.14 -21.73
N ALA A 801 21.35 7.99 -22.06
CA ALA A 801 21.54 7.57 -23.44
C ALA A 801 20.26 6.94 -24.00
N VAL A 802 19.78 7.50 -25.11
CA VAL A 802 18.72 6.94 -25.94
C VAL A 802 19.26 6.85 -27.35
N GLU A 803 19.18 5.68 -27.96
CA GLU A 803 19.62 5.43 -29.32
C GLU A 803 18.44 4.96 -30.14
N ASN A 804 18.12 5.66 -31.24
CA ASN A 804 17.03 5.28 -32.14
C ASN A 804 15.66 5.13 -31.43
N GLY A 805 15.41 5.93 -30.39
CA GLY A 805 14.22 5.86 -29.55
C GLY A 805 14.19 4.70 -28.56
N LEU A 806 15.33 4.02 -28.32
CA LEU A 806 15.45 2.85 -27.45
C LEU A 806 16.54 3.05 -26.40
N THR A 807 16.34 2.48 -25.22
CA THR A 807 17.39 2.37 -24.20
C THR A 807 17.25 1.07 -23.42
N VAL A 808 18.38 0.48 -23.01
CA VAL A 808 18.41 -0.75 -22.19
C VAL A 808 18.40 -0.45 -20.70
N VAL A 809 18.48 0.83 -20.31
CA VAL A 809 18.41 1.24 -18.91
C VAL A 809 16.95 1.24 -18.45
N LEU A 810 16.62 0.31 -17.57
CA LEU A 810 15.27 0.20 -17.01
C LEU A 810 15.07 1.21 -15.88
N THR A 811 13.80 1.55 -15.63
CA THR A 811 13.41 2.59 -14.66
C THR A 811 13.88 2.29 -13.24
N SER A 812 13.80 1.03 -12.80
CA SER A 812 14.21 0.58 -11.47
C SER A 812 15.67 0.11 -11.36
N ASP A 813 16.46 0.17 -12.45
CA ASP A 813 17.86 -0.29 -12.43
C ASP A 813 18.69 0.47 -11.40
N GLY A 814 19.42 -0.28 -10.55
CA GLY A 814 20.30 0.28 -9.53
C GLY A 814 19.60 0.83 -8.28
N LEU A 815 18.27 0.71 -8.16
CA LEU A 815 17.58 1.04 -6.91
C LEU A 815 17.88 -0.02 -5.83
N PRO A 816 18.28 0.40 -4.61
CA PRO A 816 18.71 -0.52 -3.57
C PRO A 816 17.54 -1.15 -2.83
N SER A 817 17.75 -2.37 -2.32
CA SER A 817 16.89 -2.95 -1.29
C SER A 817 17.09 -2.27 0.07
N ASN A 818 16.01 -2.14 0.84
CA ASN A 818 16.06 -1.76 2.25
C ASN A 818 16.29 -3.00 3.12
N LEU A 819 17.32 -2.97 3.96
CA LEU A 819 17.68 -4.06 4.86
C LEU A 819 17.71 -3.63 6.34
N GLU A 820 17.26 -2.41 6.65
CA GLU A 820 17.46 -1.75 7.94
C GLU A 820 16.85 -2.52 9.14
N ARG A 821 15.74 -3.26 8.96
CA ARG A 821 15.15 -4.06 10.06
C ARG A 821 15.85 -5.40 10.29
N GLY A 822 16.61 -5.90 9.32
CA GLY A 822 17.22 -7.23 9.39
C GLY A 822 16.22 -8.39 9.22
N PRO A 823 16.71 -9.65 9.24
CA PRO A 823 15.88 -10.84 9.01
C PRO A 823 14.83 -11.04 10.10
N THR A 824 13.79 -11.85 9.80
CA THR A 824 12.77 -12.24 10.78
C THR A 824 13.40 -12.86 12.05
N PRO A 825 13.13 -12.33 13.25
CA PRO A 825 13.62 -12.93 14.48
C PRO A 825 13.01 -14.32 14.74
N LEU A 826 13.77 -15.21 15.37
CA LEU A 826 13.29 -16.55 15.74
C LEU A 826 12.56 -16.57 17.09
N THR A 827 12.55 -15.45 17.82
CA THR A 827 11.84 -15.31 19.08
C THR A 827 10.34 -15.14 18.84
N PRO A 828 9.47 -15.55 19.79
CA PRO A 828 8.06 -15.18 19.75
C PRO A 828 7.85 -13.67 19.60
N SER A 829 6.75 -13.25 19.01
CA SER A 829 6.38 -11.81 18.85
C SER A 829 5.42 -11.30 19.93
N TYR A 830 4.86 -12.20 20.74
CA TYR A 830 3.97 -11.90 21.85
C TYR A 830 4.06 -12.95 22.96
N GLU A 831 3.48 -12.62 24.11
CA GLU A 831 3.27 -13.52 25.24
C GLU A 831 1.77 -13.69 25.47
N VAL A 832 1.36 -14.87 25.95
CA VAL A 832 -0.04 -15.12 26.31
C VAL A 832 -0.29 -14.56 27.71
N ILE A 833 -1.18 -13.58 27.83
CA ILE A 833 -1.45 -12.88 29.10
C ILE A 833 -2.71 -13.37 29.82
N ARG A 834 -3.60 -14.04 29.09
CA ARG A 834 -4.84 -14.61 29.62
C ARG A 834 -5.23 -15.87 28.86
N LYS A 835 -5.93 -16.77 29.56
CA LYS A 835 -6.45 -18.02 29.05
C LYS A 835 -7.95 -17.88 28.82
N ALA A 836 -8.40 -18.11 27.58
CA ALA A 836 -9.82 -18.19 27.26
C ALA A 836 -10.43 -19.44 27.91
N LEU A 837 -11.55 -19.27 28.60
CA LEU A 837 -12.33 -20.34 29.23
C LEU A 837 -13.42 -20.82 28.28
N THR A 838 -13.67 -22.12 28.25
CA THR A 838 -14.60 -22.72 27.29
C THR A 838 -16.03 -22.60 27.79
N ILE A 839 -16.87 -21.88 27.07
CA ILE A 839 -18.32 -21.86 27.28
C ILE A 839 -18.91 -23.10 26.60
N VAL A 840 -19.65 -23.92 27.35
CA VAL A 840 -20.30 -25.13 26.82
C VAL A 840 -21.80 -24.94 26.60
N LYS A 841 -22.41 -23.95 27.25
CA LYS A 841 -23.84 -23.66 27.18
C LYS A 841 -24.12 -22.21 27.56
N ALA A 842 -25.14 -21.62 26.95
CA ALA A 842 -25.77 -20.42 27.46
C ALA A 842 -27.28 -20.64 27.69
N THR A 843 -27.82 -19.94 28.67
CA THR A 843 -29.25 -19.87 28.96
C THR A 843 -29.64 -18.41 29.15
N ALA A 844 -30.79 -18.00 28.63
CA ALA A 844 -31.27 -16.63 28.72
C ALA A 844 -32.74 -16.61 29.17
N SER A 845 -33.23 -15.44 29.59
CA SER A 845 -34.68 -15.25 29.88
C SER A 845 -35.55 -15.11 28.63
N ALA A 846 -34.97 -14.69 27.51
CA ALA A 846 -35.65 -14.48 26.25
C ALA A 846 -34.75 -14.95 25.11
N ASN A 847 -35.36 -15.43 24.02
CA ASN A 847 -34.65 -15.93 22.84
C ASN A 847 -33.55 -16.95 23.18
N THR A 848 -33.82 -17.86 24.12
CA THR A 848 -32.85 -18.83 24.61
C THR A 848 -32.32 -19.76 23.52
N ASP A 849 -33.15 -20.08 22.52
CA ASP A 849 -32.76 -20.94 21.39
C ASP A 849 -31.69 -20.30 20.49
N SER A 850 -31.46 -18.99 20.60
CA SER A 850 -30.37 -18.29 19.92
C SER A 850 -29.26 -17.81 20.86
N ALA A 851 -29.28 -18.19 22.14
CA ALA A 851 -28.25 -17.78 23.11
C ALA A 851 -26.85 -18.30 22.76
N TRP A 852 -26.76 -19.36 21.97
CA TRP A 852 -25.47 -19.88 21.48
C TRP A 852 -24.77 -18.94 20.50
N LYS A 853 -25.51 -18.01 19.86
CA LYS A 853 -24.97 -17.02 18.93
C LYS A 853 -24.12 -15.93 19.58
N SER A 854 -24.08 -15.86 20.91
CA SER A 854 -23.25 -14.88 21.60
C SER A 854 -21.83 -15.38 21.90
N PHE A 855 -21.45 -16.56 21.40
CA PHE A 855 -20.11 -17.15 21.58
C PHE A 855 -19.78 -18.16 20.47
N ASP A 856 -20.27 -17.94 19.24
CA ASP A 856 -20.15 -18.88 18.11
C ASP A 856 -18.98 -18.59 17.16
N ASP A 857 -18.12 -17.60 17.48
CA ASP A 857 -17.03 -17.12 16.64
C ASP A 857 -17.53 -16.54 15.31
N ASN A 858 -18.65 -15.83 15.35
CA ASN A 858 -19.25 -15.20 14.18
C ASN A 858 -19.68 -13.75 14.48
N GLU A 859 -18.94 -12.82 13.88
CA GLU A 859 -19.12 -11.38 14.06
C GLU A 859 -20.43 -10.82 13.47
N ARG A 860 -21.22 -11.65 12.79
CA ARG A 860 -22.48 -11.28 12.11
C ARG A 860 -23.73 -11.86 12.76
N THR A 861 -23.56 -12.58 13.86
CA THR A 861 -24.65 -13.14 14.64
C THR A 861 -24.67 -12.51 16.02
N ASP A 862 -25.87 -12.46 16.61
CA ASP A 862 -26.04 -11.99 17.97
C ASP A 862 -27.15 -12.75 18.70
N TRP A 863 -27.06 -12.75 20.02
CA TRP A 863 -28.21 -12.96 20.89
C TRP A 863 -28.72 -11.62 21.39
N TYR A 864 -30.04 -11.47 21.51
CA TYR A 864 -30.68 -10.30 22.11
C TYR A 864 -31.95 -10.67 22.86
N ASN A 865 -32.32 -9.91 23.90
CA ASN A 865 -33.59 -10.09 24.62
C ASN A 865 -34.78 -9.37 23.97
N ASP A 866 -35.99 -9.52 24.52
CA ASP A 866 -37.24 -8.93 24.01
C ASP A 866 -37.38 -7.39 24.21
N GLY A 867 -36.31 -6.71 24.61
CA GLY A 867 -36.27 -5.26 24.84
C GLY A 867 -36.72 -4.81 26.23
N LYS A 868 -37.15 -5.74 27.11
CA LYS A 868 -37.50 -5.44 28.50
C LYS A 868 -36.29 -5.62 29.42
N LEU A 869 -36.11 -4.70 30.37
CA LEU A 869 -35.03 -4.78 31.34
C LEU A 869 -35.08 -6.08 32.17
N SER A 870 -36.27 -6.58 32.53
CA SER A 870 -36.44 -7.80 33.33
C SER A 870 -35.99 -9.09 32.62
N THR A 871 -35.83 -9.05 31.30
CA THR A 871 -35.38 -10.19 30.48
C THR A 871 -33.98 -9.97 29.90
N ALA A 872 -33.31 -8.88 30.25
CA ALA A 872 -32.02 -8.47 29.69
C ALA A 872 -30.85 -9.17 30.40
N TRP A 873 -30.88 -10.50 30.46
CA TRP A 873 -29.81 -11.31 31.04
C TRP A 873 -29.56 -12.61 30.28
N ILE A 874 -28.30 -13.06 30.35
CA ILE A 874 -27.81 -14.35 29.83
C ILE A 874 -26.84 -14.96 30.85
N GLU A 875 -26.90 -16.27 31.05
CA GLU A 875 -26.02 -17.06 31.91
C GLU A 875 -25.25 -18.09 31.08
N TYR A 876 -23.93 -18.04 31.15
CA TYR A 876 -23.00 -18.95 30.52
C TYR A 876 -22.53 -20.01 31.51
N GLU A 877 -22.45 -21.27 31.08
CA GLU A 877 -21.83 -22.37 31.81
C GLU A 877 -20.48 -22.73 31.17
N LEU A 878 -19.43 -22.75 31.99
CA LEU A 878 -18.09 -23.16 31.60
C LEU A 878 -17.96 -24.70 31.60
N ASP A 879 -17.02 -25.23 30.83
CA ASP A 879 -16.66 -26.66 30.86
C ASP A 879 -16.27 -27.14 32.27
N GLN A 880 -15.57 -26.31 33.03
CA GLN A 880 -15.09 -26.60 34.38
C GLN A 880 -15.05 -25.36 35.28
N PRO A 881 -15.17 -25.53 36.62
CA PRO A 881 -14.98 -24.43 37.56
C PRO A 881 -13.59 -23.80 37.42
N SER A 882 -13.55 -22.50 37.13
CA SER A 882 -12.32 -21.75 36.81
C SER A 882 -12.28 -20.43 37.56
N THR A 883 -11.10 -19.79 37.62
CA THR A 883 -10.99 -18.42 38.18
C THR A 883 -11.33 -17.42 37.08
N ILE A 884 -12.42 -16.67 37.25
CA ILE A 884 -12.81 -15.63 36.29
C ILE A 884 -12.18 -14.31 36.72
N ASN A 885 -11.39 -13.72 35.83
CA ASN A 885 -10.73 -12.43 36.01
C ASN A 885 -11.28 -11.36 35.08
N GLU A 886 -11.63 -11.73 33.85
CA GLU A 886 -12.09 -10.80 32.83
C GLU A 886 -13.24 -11.39 32.02
N VAL A 887 -14.13 -10.52 31.57
CA VAL A 887 -15.20 -10.84 30.61
C VAL A 887 -15.09 -9.81 29.49
N THR A 888 -14.90 -10.27 28.25
CA THR A 888 -14.81 -9.41 27.08
C THR A 888 -16.08 -9.53 26.26
N LEU A 889 -16.70 -8.40 25.93
CA LEU A 889 -17.96 -8.34 25.21
C LEU A 889 -17.83 -7.49 23.96
N LYS A 890 -18.44 -7.94 22.86
CA LYS A 890 -18.87 -7.10 21.74
C LYS A 890 -20.38 -7.03 21.74
N LEU A 891 -20.89 -5.81 21.84
CA LEU A 891 -22.31 -5.51 21.91
C LEU A 891 -22.73 -4.77 20.65
N ASN A 892 -24.01 -4.87 20.26
CA ASN A 892 -24.52 -4.00 19.21
C ASN A 892 -24.69 -2.55 19.71
N ASN A 893 -24.66 -1.57 18.79
CA ASN A 893 -24.69 -0.13 19.07
C ASN A 893 -23.59 0.35 20.05
N PHE A 894 -22.47 -0.34 20.18
CA PHE A 894 -21.46 -0.02 21.17
C PHE A 894 -20.78 1.33 20.92
N ARG A 895 -20.75 1.78 19.66
CA ARG A 895 -20.20 3.09 19.28
C ARG A 895 -21.06 4.27 19.75
N SER A 896 -22.36 4.06 19.94
CA SER A 896 -23.34 5.11 20.24
C SER A 896 -23.98 4.97 21.63
N ARG A 897 -23.81 3.81 22.28
CA ARG A 897 -24.43 3.49 23.58
C ARG A 897 -23.42 3.07 24.63
N THR A 898 -23.80 3.30 25.87
CA THR A 898 -23.19 2.66 27.04
C THR A 898 -24.21 1.78 27.74
N TYR A 899 -23.72 0.68 28.31
CA TYR A 899 -24.52 -0.37 28.92
C TYR A 899 -24.19 -0.47 30.41
N PRO A 900 -25.13 -0.16 31.33
CA PRO A 900 -24.97 -0.46 32.75
C PRO A 900 -25.07 -1.97 32.95
N LEU A 901 -23.96 -2.64 33.26
CA LEU A 901 -23.89 -4.10 33.35
C LEU A 901 -23.65 -4.55 34.79
N ARG A 902 -24.31 -5.63 35.19
CA ARG A 902 -23.95 -6.44 36.36
C ARG A 902 -23.48 -7.82 35.90
N ILE A 903 -22.38 -8.30 36.49
CA ILE A 903 -21.87 -9.65 36.25
C ILE A 903 -21.79 -10.40 37.58
N ALA A 904 -22.29 -11.64 37.59
CA ALA A 904 -22.20 -12.54 38.73
C ALA A 904 -21.57 -13.88 38.35
N VAL A 905 -20.73 -14.43 39.23
CA VAL A 905 -20.14 -15.77 39.13
C VAL A 905 -20.77 -16.66 40.18
N ASP A 906 -21.43 -17.75 39.76
CA ASP A 906 -22.23 -18.64 40.61
C ASP A 906 -23.17 -17.86 41.57
N GLY A 907 -23.80 -16.80 41.05
CA GLY A 907 -24.73 -15.93 41.78
C GLY A 907 -24.07 -14.83 42.63
N LYS A 908 -22.74 -14.78 42.75
CA LYS A 908 -22.02 -13.73 43.47
C LYS A 908 -21.61 -12.60 42.52
N GLU A 909 -22.02 -11.36 42.81
CA GLU A 909 -21.62 -10.18 42.03
C GLU A 909 -20.10 -9.99 42.03
N VAL A 910 -19.53 -9.81 40.84
CA VAL A 910 -18.10 -9.58 40.61
C VAL A 910 -17.80 -8.28 39.87
N PHE A 911 -18.83 -7.66 39.29
CA PHE A 911 -18.76 -6.38 38.59
C PHE A 911 -20.15 -5.73 38.55
N ALA A 912 -20.20 -4.40 38.72
CA ALA A 912 -21.38 -3.57 38.54
C ALA A 912 -20.95 -2.15 38.16
N ASP A 913 -20.90 -1.85 36.86
CA ASP A 913 -20.56 -0.52 36.34
C ASP A 913 -21.07 -0.36 34.89
N THR A 914 -20.88 0.82 34.30
CA THR A 914 -21.28 1.15 32.94
C THR A 914 -20.10 1.00 31.97
N THR A 915 -20.35 0.35 30.83
CA THR A 915 -19.36 0.23 29.76
C THR A 915 -18.96 1.60 29.17
N GLN A 916 -17.83 1.63 28.47
CA GLN A 916 -17.46 2.77 27.61
C GLN A 916 -17.84 2.49 26.16
N ARG A 917 -18.05 3.53 25.35
CA ARG A 917 -18.28 3.36 23.91
C ARG A 917 -17.04 2.79 23.24
N SER A 918 -17.21 1.89 22.29
CA SER A 918 -16.12 1.23 21.55
C SER A 918 -16.53 0.97 20.10
N LEU A 919 -15.55 0.87 19.19
CA LEU A 919 -15.74 0.31 17.85
C LEU A 919 -15.56 -1.22 17.79
N GLY A 920 -15.49 -1.92 18.92
CA GLY A 920 -15.47 -3.37 18.91
C GLY A 920 -15.72 -3.95 20.29
N TYR A 921 -14.65 -4.32 20.97
CA TYR A 921 -14.72 -5.05 22.23
C TYR A 921 -14.49 -4.17 23.45
N TYR A 922 -15.10 -4.54 24.57
CA TYR A 922 -14.81 -3.99 25.88
C TYR A 922 -14.46 -5.12 26.84
N THR A 923 -13.24 -5.06 27.39
CA THR A 923 -12.76 -6.02 28.39
C THR A 923 -13.09 -5.51 29.79
N ILE A 924 -14.00 -6.21 30.47
CA ILE A 924 -14.45 -5.95 31.84
C ILE A 924 -13.53 -6.67 32.81
N VAL A 925 -12.88 -5.92 33.71
CA VAL A 925 -12.08 -6.50 34.80
C VAL A 925 -13.00 -6.84 35.97
N CYS A 926 -13.11 -8.12 36.29
CA CYS A 926 -13.94 -8.63 37.37
C CYS A 926 -13.13 -8.77 38.66
N LYS A 927 -13.82 -8.70 39.81
CA LYS A 927 -13.24 -9.18 41.07
C LYS A 927 -12.96 -10.69 40.95
N PRO A 928 -11.69 -11.15 41.06
CA PRO A 928 -11.34 -12.55 40.82
C PRO A 928 -12.19 -13.50 41.65
N SER A 929 -12.92 -14.40 40.98
CA SER A 929 -13.85 -15.32 41.64
C SER A 929 -13.83 -16.67 40.96
N LYS A 930 -13.80 -17.76 41.74
CA LYS A 930 -13.85 -19.12 41.23
C LYS A 930 -15.32 -19.55 41.09
N GLY A 931 -15.67 -20.07 39.92
CA GLY A 931 -17.02 -20.60 39.68
C GLY A 931 -17.17 -21.24 38.31
N LYS A 932 -18.37 -21.76 38.02
CA LYS A 932 -18.67 -22.44 36.76
C LYS A 932 -19.70 -21.67 35.91
N LYS A 933 -20.56 -20.88 36.52
CA LYS A 933 -21.62 -20.12 35.85
C LYS A 933 -21.37 -18.63 35.92
N ILE A 934 -21.62 -17.93 34.82
CA ILE A 934 -21.39 -16.49 34.68
C ILE A 934 -22.65 -15.86 34.11
N ARG A 935 -23.34 -15.06 34.93
CA ARG A 935 -24.49 -14.28 34.48
C ARG A 935 -24.08 -12.87 34.14
N ILE A 936 -24.49 -12.40 32.97
CA ILE A 936 -24.38 -11.02 32.52
C ILE A 936 -25.80 -10.47 32.38
N GLU A 937 -26.07 -9.36 33.05
CA GLU A 937 -27.38 -8.70 32.98
C GLU A 937 -27.26 -7.19 32.87
N LEU A 938 -28.26 -6.58 32.23
CA LEU A 938 -28.40 -5.13 32.19
C LEU A 938 -28.97 -4.64 33.54
N ALA A 939 -28.23 -3.78 34.23
CA ALA A 939 -28.59 -3.26 35.55
C ALA A 939 -29.57 -2.07 35.51
N ASP A 940 -29.56 -1.31 34.41
CA ASP A 940 -30.43 -0.16 34.14
C ASP A 940 -30.50 0.06 32.61
N LEU A 941 -31.46 0.86 32.13
CA LEU A 941 -31.62 1.14 30.70
C LEU A 941 -30.30 1.66 30.08
N SER A 942 -29.98 1.14 28.88
CA SER A 942 -28.84 1.63 28.11
C SER A 942 -29.03 3.10 27.74
N LYS A 943 -27.91 3.83 27.73
CA LYS A 943 -27.92 5.28 27.50
C LYS A 943 -27.32 5.58 26.14
N GLN A 944 -28.07 6.33 25.32
CA GLN A 944 -27.50 6.94 24.14
C GLN A 944 -26.56 8.06 24.55
N GLY A 945 -25.41 8.11 23.90
CA GLY A 945 -24.47 9.17 24.07
C GLY A 945 -24.95 10.51 23.51
N GLY A 946 -24.91 11.58 24.31
CA GLY A 946 -24.98 12.94 23.79
C GLY A 946 -23.73 13.27 22.95
N GLY A 947 -23.92 13.94 21.83
CA GLY A 947 -22.86 14.42 20.93
C GLY A 947 -22.88 13.74 19.55
N ASN A 948 -22.58 14.54 18.51
CA ASN A 948 -22.50 14.12 17.11
C ASN A 948 -21.54 12.94 16.99
N THR A 949 -22.09 11.73 16.97
CA THR A 949 -21.33 10.48 17.06
C THR A 949 -20.60 10.23 15.74
N MET A 950 -19.56 9.39 15.78
CA MET A 950 -18.81 8.88 14.62
C MET A 950 -19.73 8.04 13.71
N VAL A 951 -20.74 8.68 13.13
CA VAL A 951 -21.76 8.11 12.28
C VAL A 951 -21.22 8.23 10.87
N GLU A 952 -21.01 7.09 10.23
CA GLU A 952 -21.13 7.06 8.79
C GLU A 952 -22.55 7.52 8.47
N VAL A 953 -22.68 8.62 7.71
CA VAL A 953 -23.88 9.44 7.51
C VAL A 953 -25.14 8.65 7.08
N SER A 954 -25.05 7.33 6.89
CA SER A 954 -26.13 6.41 6.52
C SER A 954 -26.79 5.64 7.66
N GLY A 955 -26.25 5.57 8.89
CA GLY A 955 -26.95 5.20 10.14
C GLY A 955 -27.80 3.91 10.24
N LYS A 956 -27.82 3.02 9.24
CA LYS A 956 -28.77 1.88 9.17
C LYS A 956 -28.23 0.51 9.60
N LYS A 957 -26.92 0.25 9.54
CA LYS A 957 -26.30 -1.03 9.94
C LYS A 957 -25.82 -0.98 11.40
N LEU A 958 -26.06 -2.05 12.16
CA LEU A 958 -25.49 -2.27 13.49
C LEU A 958 -24.06 -2.81 13.42
N ASP A 959 -23.43 -3.09 14.57
CA ASP A 959 -22.01 -3.49 14.67
C ASP A 959 -21.75 -4.92 14.17
N ASP A 960 -22.81 -5.70 13.93
CA ASP A 960 -22.81 -7.01 13.28
C ASP A 960 -23.07 -6.93 11.76
N GLY A 961 -23.16 -5.70 11.21
CA GLY A 961 -23.46 -5.44 9.81
C GLY A 961 -24.93 -5.63 9.43
N VAL A 962 -25.82 -5.99 10.37
CA VAL A 962 -27.25 -6.22 10.12
C VAL A 962 -28.03 -4.92 10.25
N ALA A 963 -28.91 -4.64 9.28
CA ALA A 963 -29.78 -3.48 9.35
C ALA A 963 -31.00 -3.74 10.24
N ARG A 964 -31.12 -3.00 11.36
CA ARG A 964 -32.22 -3.12 12.34
C ARG A 964 -32.57 -1.73 12.91
N ASP A 965 -33.86 -1.49 13.17
CA ASP A 965 -34.31 -0.27 13.86
C ASP A 965 -34.32 -0.50 15.38
N ASP A 966 -33.23 -0.07 16.02
CA ASP A 966 -33.00 -0.26 17.45
C ASP A 966 -33.09 1.05 18.24
N VAL A 967 -33.44 2.17 17.60
CA VAL A 967 -33.30 3.54 18.14
C VAL A 967 -33.95 3.70 19.52
N ASN A 968 -35.08 3.02 19.77
CA ASN A 968 -35.84 3.10 21.02
C ASN A 968 -35.71 1.88 21.96
N ALA A 969 -34.85 0.92 21.65
CA ALA A 969 -34.71 -0.33 22.40
C ALA A 969 -33.75 -0.20 23.60
N ASN A 970 -33.99 0.73 24.52
CA ASN A 970 -33.05 1.02 25.63
C ASN A 970 -32.94 -0.13 26.66
N GLY A 971 -33.97 -0.97 26.79
CA GLY A 971 -33.93 -2.19 27.62
C GLY A 971 -33.40 -3.44 26.89
N ARG A 972 -32.82 -3.27 25.69
CA ARG A 972 -32.21 -4.36 24.93
C ARG A 972 -30.73 -4.52 25.30
N LEU A 973 -30.38 -5.74 25.68
CA LEU A 973 -29.02 -6.26 25.68
C LEU A 973 -28.87 -7.15 24.45
N SER A 974 -27.98 -6.78 23.54
CA SER A 974 -27.64 -7.54 22.34
C SER A 974 -26.13 -7.80 22.33
N ILE A 975 -25.76 -9.08 22.42
CA ILE A 975 -24.39 -9.56 22.52
C ILE A 975 -24.06 -10.28 21.22
N ILE A 976 -23.11 -9.71 20.48
CA ILE A 976 -22.49 -10.34 19.32
C ILE A 976 -21.59 -11.47 19.83
N GLU A 977 -20.68 -11.13 20.73
CA GLU A 977 -19.67 -12.08 21.20
C GLU A 977 -19.32 -11.85 22.68
N ALA A 978 -19.16 -12.95 23.41
CA ALA A 978 -18.78 -12.99 24.82
C ALA A 978 -17.67 -14.01 25.05
N GLU A 979 -16.58 -13.55 25.66
CA GLU A 979 -15.46 -14.39 26.05
C GLU A 979 -15.12 -14.19 27.53
N ILE A 980 -14.75 -15.28 28.19
CA ILE A 980 -14.50 -15.31 29.63
C ILE A 980 -13.07 -15.77 29.83
N TYR A 981 -12.32 -15.06 30.69
CA TYR A 981 -10.88 -15.24 30.81
C TYR A 981 -10.41 -15.45 32.24
N GLU A 982 -9.39 -16.29 32.36
CA GLU A 982 -8.50 -16.40 33.52
C GLU A 982 -7.16 -15.72 33.20
N ARG A 983 -6.65 -14.88 34.10
CA ARG A 983 -5.32 -14.23 33.90
C ARG A 983 -4.19 -15.23 34.16
N ILE A 984 -3.18 -15.19 33.30
CA ILE A 984 -1.94 -15.96 33.51
C ILE A 984 -1.01 -15.12 34.38
N LYS A 985 -0.43 -15.73 35.41
CA LYS A 985 0.47 -15.05 36.36
C LYS A 985 1.87 -14.87 35.82
#